data_AF-A0A9W4NI39-F1
#
_entry.id   AF-A0A9W4NI39-F1
#
_cell.length_a   1.000
_cell.length_b   1.000
_cell.length_c   1.000
_cell.angle_alpha   90.00
_cell.angle_beta   90.00
_cell.angle_gamma   90.00
#
_symmetry.space_group_name_H-M   'P 1'
#
loop_
_entity.id
_entity.type
_entity.pdbx_description
1 polymer ?
#
loop_
_entity_poly.entity_id
_entity_poly.type
_entity_poly.pdbx_seq_one_letter_code
_entity_poly.pdbx_strand_id
1 'polypeptide(L)'
;MLPPLNYPRYVIFKRELEHEKDRRNQIRRAQKTYRLKKEACINKSQQRVTELEHKLARVEESLKEYRYMLQCDLGDTHPELLKGCDRIVELLATAPENRHQNENDPQKSHQNSSHESFNDIPSDSLSSVGTTISNQAIANYPSREPSATAEGQLGTRDLTEQQINTELTKSISELIHQSIGNIVNYSYSSLESSFTRRLKRSSLEHAFQIFSDPHSNPHEVFRLFRLVPCFRDREKMYPYFRDLVTSDRDHSLEISALPFYTVGGAGTHYPDTNGDGAPVYPRNMRIPRRILGILRNGDGDQTTPTDESRQNQLQLCGFGGEWFDCRDVEGYLRQRGVQIDESCVFPTVKHAQSDVARSEYPENCVLDLEGFIEGLRFGLAILGRAPGFRRSDVESAFEAALKHRHIPIIGPEAKIFQKLQNRNDLCSLGEMLDTDSSMWKPSVNQISIAVAVFMGYLILVRRLRYKRMVEIQAPFAHGRELSTMTTEEAYGIISRLQELEFPYAFGKARKIALLKAGGIPTMSKLFAVTGQNNKRNSGKRAVDTEILLREAQSKPRDSDRYMRAVARMNYLHARYRKANKITDDDLLHTLGDGLFEIVNVISREEWRELTDVETCALGVFHKNLGEDLGIPFHNLPSCQEGWENGSHFAAELQDWTLQYEKEVAKPTATNDQYVRVYVDSALSSFPVFARTAVRQMLGANLDDVMRSSLQLESPGPIFSALLVSIQELRKLFLRHLALPRCGAVKPVNETPNSTGLYSFGRKTLQPWYMEPTFLSSWGPGAMLVRALGGKVPGSRGDRYHPQGYDLMSIGPEPQKEKGAEEMVSDMEIIRARTMTSCPFSQAKYGFMQQSVLSGRE
;
A
#
# COMPACT_ATOMS: atom_id res chain seq x y z
N MET A 1 -52.74 -59.98 -43.98
CA MET A 1 -52.20 -58.72 -44.52
C MET A 1 -51.98 -57.77 -43.37
N LEU A 2 -50.74 -57.33 -43.12
CA LEU A 2 -50.44 -56.24 -42.19
C LEU A 2 -50.32 -54.93 -42.99
N PRO A 3 -50.72 -53.76 -42.46
CA PRO A 3 -50.74 -52.51 -43.19
C PRO A 3 -49.31 -51.97 -43.46
N PRO A 4 -49.12 -51.14 -44.51
CA PRO A 4 -47.80 -50.73 -44.97
C PRO A 4 -47.08 -49.81 -43.97
N LEU A 5 -45.78 -50.05 -43.81
CA LEU A 5 -44.89 -49.28 -42.93
C LEU A 5 -44.75 -47.82 -43.40
N ASN A 6 -44.72 -46.93 -42.41
CA ASN A 6 -44.83 -45.48 -42.56
C ASN A 6 -43.57 -44.84 -43.18
N TYR A 7 -43.54 -44.78 -44.52
CA TYR A 7 -42.44 -44.24 -45.35
C TYR A 7 -41.79 -42.93 -44.87
N PRO A 8 -42.50 -41.89 -44.39
CA PRO A 8 -41.87 -40.64 -43.92
C PRO A 8 -40.89 -40.84 -42.74
N ARG A 9 -41.05 -41.88 -41.92
CA ARG A 9 -40.20 -42.08 -40.73
C ARG A 9 -38.77 -42.49 -41.08
N TYR A 10 -38.59 -43.23 -42.18
CA TYR A 10 -37.26 -43.68 -42.65
C TYR A 10 -36.43 -42.53 -43.25
N VAL A 11 -37.09 -41.60 -43.97
CA VAL A 11 -36.43 -40.44 -44.58
C VAL A 11 -35.94 -39.44 -43.53
N ILE A 12 -36.71 -39.23 -42.46
CA ILE A 12 -36.32 -38.39 -41.32
C ILE A 12 -35.10 -38.98 -40.61
N PHE A 13 -35.15 -40.27 -40.23
CA PHE A 13 -34.06 -40.95 -39.55
C PHE A 13 -32.74 -40.96 -40.36
N LYS A 14 -32.83 -41.07 -41.69
CA LYS A 14 -31.65 -40.99 -42.57
C LYS A 14 -31.03 -39.58 -42.57
N ARG A 15 -31.84 -38.51 -42.60
CA ARG A 15 -31.35 -37.13 -42.47
C ARG A 15 -30.74 -36.85 -41.10
N GLU A 16 -31.32 -37.37 -40.02
CA GLU A 16 -30.76 -37.23 -38.67
C GLU A 16 -29.38 -37.88 -38.56
N LEU A 17 -29.21 -39.10 -39.10
CA LEU A 17 -27.91 -39.78 -39.15
C LEU A 17 -26.86 -39.07 -40.03
N GLU A 18 -27.27 -38.44 -41.13
CA GLU A 18 -26.37 -37.64 -41.98
C GLU A 18 -25.94 -36.35 -41.25
N HIS A 19 -26.89 -35.62 -40.66
CA HIS A 19 -26.61 -34.41 -39.87
C HIS A 19 -25.73 -34.72 -38.64
N GLU A 20 -25.91 -35.87 -37.99
CA GLU A 20 -25.06 -36.29 -36.87
C GLU A 20 -23.64 -36.65 -37.31
N LYS A 21 -23.46 -37.30 -38.47
CA LYS A 21 -22.14 -37.55 -39.07
C LYS A 21 -21.43 -36.24 -39.40
N ASP A 22 -22.12 -35.27 -39.97
CA ASP A 22 -21.54 -33.96 -40.27
C ASP A 22 -21.16 -33.19 -39.00
N ARG A 23 -21.99 -33.24 -37.96
CA ARG A 23 -21.65 -32.68 -36.64
C ARG A 23 -20.38 -33.33 -36.05
N ARG A 24 -20.27 -34.67 -36.11
CA ARG A 24 -19.06 -35.40 -35.66
C ARG A 24 -17.83 -35.01 -36.49
N ASN A 25 -17.97 -34.83 -37.80
CA ASN A 25 -16.89 -34.38 -38.68
C ASN A 25 -16.47 -32.92 -38.40
N GLN A 26 -17.42 -32.04 -38.13
CA GLN A 26 -17.16 -30.64 -37.74
C GLN A 26 -16.40 -30.57 -36.41
N ILE A 27 -16.79 -31.37 -35.40
CA ILE A 27 -16.08 -31.48 -34.12
C ILE A 27 -14.64 -31.99 -34.33
N ARG A 28 -14.43 -33.03 -35.15
CA ARG A 28 -13.08 -33.54 -35.47
C ARG A 28 -12.21 -32.47 -36.14
N ARG A 29 -12.76 -31.70 -37.09
CA ARG A 29 -12.05 -30.57 -37.72
C ARG A 29 -11.71 -29.49 -36.70
N ALA A 30 -12.64 -29.10 -35.84
CA ALA A 30 -12.42 -28.11 -34.78
C ALA A 30 -11.34 -28.57 -33.77
N GLN A 31 -11.36 -29.84 -33.36
CA GLN A 31 -10.33 -30.43 -32.49
C GLN A 31 -8.95 -30.47 -33.17
N LYS A 32 -8.86 -30.81 -34.46
CA LYS A 32 -7.60 -30.77 -35.22
C LYS A 32 -7.04 -29.33 -35.29
N THR A 33 -7.88 -28.35 -35.62
CA THR A 33 -7.50 -26.93 -35.64
C THR A 33 -7.09 -26.42 -34.26
N TYR A 34 -7.73 -26.88 -33.18
CA TYR A 34 -7.35 -26.54 -31.81
C TYR A 34 -5.98 -27.11 -31.44
N ARG A 35 -5.67 -28.37 -31.78
CA ARG A 35 -4.34 -28.96 -31.58
C ARG A 35 -3.25 -28.19 -32.34
N LEU A 36 -3.46 -27.93 -33.63
CA LEU A 36 -2.53 -27.15 -34.45
C LEU A 36 -2.30 -25.73 -33.91
N LYS A 37 -3.36 -25.05 -33.42
CA LYS A 37 -3.23 -23.73 -32.76
C LYS A 37 -2.48 -23.81 -31.42
N LYS A 38 -2.66 -24.89 -30.65
CA LYS A 38 -1.93 -25.13 -29.41
C LYS A 38 -0.44 -25.38 -29.68
N GLU A 39 -0.14 -26.24 -30.65
CA GLU A 39 1.23 -26.53 -31.12
C GLU A 39 1.92 -25.26 -31.64
N ALA A 40 1.27 -24.48 -32.51
CA ALA A 40 1.80 -23.20 -32.98
C ALA A 40 2.04 -22.19 -31.85
N CYS A 41 1.19 -22.17 -30.81
CA CYS A 41 1.37 -21.33 -29.64
C CYS A 41 2.56 -21.77 -28.77
N ILE A 42 2.75 -23.09 -28.60
CA ILE A 42 3.90 -23.68 -27.90
C ILE A 42 5.18 -23.35 -28.65
N ASN A 43 5.24 -23.61 -29.96
CA ASN A 43 6.41 -23.33 -30.80
C ASN A 43 6.76 -21.84 -30.78
N LYS A 44 5.77 -20.94 -30.87
CA LYS A 44 5.98 -19.48 -30.75
C LYS A 44 6.48 -19.09 -29.35
N SER A 45 6.04 -19.77 -28.30
CA SER A 45 6.51 -19.52 -26.94
C SER A 45 7.95 -20.00 -26.75
N GLN A 46 8.31 -21.17 -27.29
CA GLN A 46 9.69 -21.69 -27.30
C GLN A 46 10.63 -20.76 -28.09
N GLN A 47 10.24 -20.31 -29.28
CA GLN A 47 10.99 -19.31 -30.05
C GLN A 47 11.20 -17.99 -29.29
N ARG A 48 10.21 -17.58 -28.47
CA ARG A 48 10.35 -16.37 -27.65
C ARG A 48 11.25 -16.58 -26.44
N VAL A 49 11.29 -17.79 -25.87
CA VAL A 49 12.24 -18.15 -24.81
C VAL A 49 13.67 -18.14 -25.35
N THR A 50 13.94 -18.79 -26.49
CA THR A 50 15.29 -18.78 -27.08
C THR A 50 15.75 -17.39 -27.52
N GLU A 51 14.85 -16.53 -28.03
CA GLU A 51 15.13 -15.12 -28.30
C GLU A 51 15.49 -14.33 -27.04
N LEU A 52 14.87 -14.64 -25.89
CA LEU A 52 15.14 -13.98 -24.61
C LEU A 52 16.44 -14.49 -23.97
N GLU A 53 16.73 -15.79 -24.04
CA GLU A 53 17.99 -16.40 -23.61
C GLU A 53 19.17 -15.80 -24.37
N HIS A 54 19.08 -15.71 -25.70
CA HIS A 54 20.10 -15.04 -26.52
C HIS A 54 20.28 -13.55 -26.16
N LYS A 55 19.19 -12.85 -25.79
CA LYS A 55 19.28 -11.45 -25.35
C LYS A 55 19.92 -11.31 -23.97
N LEU A 56 19.66 -12.24 -23.05
CA LEU A 56 20.29 -12.27 -21.73
C LEU A 56 21.79 -12.55 -21.83
N ALA A 57 22.21 -13.55 -22.61
CA ALA A 57 23.62 -13.85 -22.85
C ALA A 57 24.39 -12.62 -23.39
N ARG A 58 23.80 -11.89 -24.35
CA ARG A 58 24.39 -10.67 -24.92
C ARG A 58 24.43 -9.49 -23.94
N VAL A 59 23.50 -9.43 -22.98
CA VAL A 59 23.54 -8.45 -21.87
C VAL A 59 24.63 -8.81 -20.86
N GLU A 60 24.80 -10.09 -20.55
CA GLU A 60 25.88 -10.59 -19.68
C GLU A 60 27.26 -10.29 -20.27
N GLU A 61 27.44 -10.52 -21.58
CA GLU A 61 28.66 -10.18 -22.32
C GLU A 61 28.94 -8.66 -22.28
N SER A 62 27.93 -7.82 -22.55
CA SER A 62 28.04 -6.36 -22.47
C SER A 62 28.39 -5.87 -21.05
N LEU A 63 27.88 -6.54 -20.00
CA LEU A 63 28.19 -6.23 -18.61
C LEU A 63 29.61 -6.67 -18.21
N LYS A 64 30.12 -7.77 -18.78
CA LYS A 64 31.52 -8.20 -18.61
C LYS A 64 32.49 -7.22 -19.27
N GLU A 65 32.20 -6.73 -20.48
CA GLU A 65 32.96 -5.66 -21.12
C GLU A 65 32.97 -4.38 -20.26
N TYR A 66 31.79 -3.96 -19.77
CA TYR A 66 31.66 -2.76 -18.95
C TYR A 66 32.40 -2.87 -17.60
N ARG A 67 32.38 -4.05 -16.97
CA ARG A 67 33.20 -4.38 -15.79
C ARG A 67 34.69 -4.20 -16.09
N TYR A 68 35.17 -4.74 -17.22
CA TYR A 68 36.59 -4.67 -17.58
C TYR A 68 37.05 -3.22 -17.76
N MET A 69 36.22 -2.37 -18.38
CA MET A 69 36.51 -0.93 -18.48
C MET A 69 36.50 -0.22 -17.12
N LEU A 70 35.50 -0.49 -16.26
CA LEU A 70 35.42 0.10 -14.91
C LEU A 70 36.62 -0.25 -14.03
N GLN A 71 37.13 -1.48 -14.16
CA GLN A 71 38.25 -1.98 -13.38
C GLN A 71 39.58 -1.31 -13.76
N CYS A 72 39.70 -0.79 -14.99
CA CYS A 72 40.88 -0.02 -15.44
C CYS A 72 40.90 1.44 -14.95
N ASP A 73 39.73 2.08 -14.78
CA ASP A 73 39.64 3.53 -14.49
C ASP A 73 39.28 3.88 -13.03
N LEU A 74 38.61 3.01 -12.26
CA LEU A 74 38.04 3.35 -10.94
C LEU A 74 38.21 2.29 -9.84
N GLY A 75 39.06 1.28 -10.06
CA GLY A 75 39.24 0.11 -9.19
C GLY A 75 39.39 0.42 -7.70
N ASP A 76 40.25 1.37 -7.36
CA ASP A 76 40.62 1.67 -5.97
C ASP A 76 39.68 2.67 -5.27
N THR A 77 39.02 3.54 -6.03
CA THR A 77 38.20 4.64 -5.47
C THR A 77 36.79 4.22 -5.05
N HIS A 78 36.13 3.31 -5.78
CA HIS A 78 34.71 2.99 -5.55
C HIS A 78 34.40 1.47 -5.63
N PRO A 79 34.93 0.66 -4.70
CA PRO A 79 34.78 -0.80 -4.72
C PRO A 79 33.33 -1.29 -4.61
N GLU A 80 32.41 -0.51 -4.03
CA GLU A 80 30.99 -0.89 -3.93
C GLU A 80 30.26 -0.90 -5.27
N LEU A 81 30.70 -0.10 -6.25
CA LEU A 81 30.16 -0.15 -7.62
C LEU A 81 30.58 -1.44 -8.33
N LEU A 82 31.85 -1.85 -8.15
CA LEU A 82 32.36 -3.13 -8.67
C LEU A 82 31.63 -4.30 -8.01
N LYS A 83 31.46 -4.32 -6.68
CA LYS A 83 30.61 -5.31 -5.98
C LYS A 83 29.15 -5.30 -6.45
N GLY A 84 28.64 -4.16 -6.92
CA GLY A 84 27.31 -4.05 -7.53
C GLY A 84 27.24 -4.78 -8.87
N CYS A 85 28.21 -4.52 -9.76
CA CYS A 85 28.36 -5.23 -11.04
C CYS A 85 28.64 -6.73 -10.84
N ASP A 86 29.48 -7.10 -9.87
CA ASP A 86 29.78 -8.49 -9.51
C ASP A 86 28.50 -9.25 -9.17
N ARG A 87 27.69 -8.72 -8.25
CA ARG A 87 26.39 -9.30 -7.86
C ARG A 87 25.42 -9.42 -9.05
N ILE A 88 25.43 -8.48 -10.00
CA ILE A 88 24.58 -8.58 -11.19
C ILE A 88 25.07 -9.68 -12.15
N VAL A 89 26.38 -9.80 -12.37
CA VAL A 89 26.97 -10.86 -13.21
C VAL A 89 26.78 -12.24 -12.56
N GLU A 90 26.93 -12.34 -11.24
CA GLU A 90 26.67 -13.56 -10.46
C GLU A 90 25.19 -13.97 -10.49
N LEU A 91 24.26 -13.02 -10.39
CA LEU A 91 22.82 -13.26 -10.54
C LEU A 91 22.40 -13.68 -11.96
N LEU A 92 23.16 -13.29 -12.99
CA LEU A 92 22.94 -13.76 -14.36
C LEU A 92 23.55 -15.16 -14.57
N ALA A 93 24.73 -15.43 -14.01
CA ALA A 93 25.41 -16.73 -14.09
C ALA A 93 24.75 -17.84 -13.25
N THR A 94 23.99 -17.49 -12.21
CA THR A 94 23.27 -18.46 -11.34
C THR A 94 21.89 -18.86 -11.88
N ALA A 95 21.52 -18.44 -13.09
CA ALA A 95 20.37 -19.00 -13.80
C ALA A 95 20.61 -20.50 -14.10
N PRO A 96 19.79 -21.43 -13.61
CA PRO A 96 20.13 -22.85 -13.64
C PRO A 96 20.05 -23.44 -15.07
N GLU A 97 21.20 -23.88 -15.58
CA GLU A 97 21.29 -24.72 -16.78
C GLU A 97 20.63 -26.10 -16.56
N ASN A 98 19.30 -26.18 -16.70
CA ASN A 98 18.63 -27.46 -16.97
C ASN A 98 18.85 -27.84 -18.46
N ARG A 99 20.09 -28.22 -18.79
CA ARG A 99 20.42 -28.88 -20.07
C ARG A 99 19.77 -30.25 -20.12
N HIS A 100 18.56 -30.33 -20.66
CA HIS A 100 18.01 -31.59 -21.13
C HIS A 100 18.81 -32.10 -22.34
N GLN A 101 19.80 -32.94 -22.09
CA GLN A 101 20.28 -33.88 -23.10
C GLN A 101 19.18 -34.93 -23.33
N ASN A 102 18.42 -34.76 -24.40
CA ASN A 102 17.64 -35.84 -25.00
C ASN A 102 18.50 -36.52 -26.05
N GLU A 103 19.01 -37.71 -25.76
CA GLU A 103 19.34 -38.69 -26.80
C GLU A 103 18.22 -39.73 -26.86
N ASN A 104 17.70 -39.97 -28.07
CA ASN A 104 16.77 -41.06 -28.35
C ASN A 104 17.61 -42.30 -28.73
N ASP A 105 17.31 -43.48 -28.19
CA ASP A 105 16.51 -44.48 -28.92
C ASP A 105 16.19 -45.71 -28.02
N PRO A 106 15.36 -46.67 -28.46
CA PRO A 106 14.67 -47.60 -27.55
C PRO A 106 15.17 -49.05 -27.62
N GLN A 107 14.97 -49.81 -26.53
CA GLN A 107 14.43 -51.19 -26.47
C GLN A 107 14.89 -51.97 -25.21
N LYS A 108 13.93 -52.75 -24.66
CA LYS A 108 14.10 -54.07 -24.03
C LYS A 108 14.91 -54.24 -22.71
N SER A 109 14.10 -54.46 -21.66
CA SER A 109 14.01 -55.73 -20.88
C SER A 109 15.00 -56.11 -19.76
N HIS A 110 14.37 -56.47 -18.63
CA HIS A 110 14.72 -57.51 -17.64
C HIS A 110 15.84 -57.32 -16.60
N GLN A 111 15.37 -57.42 -15.34
CA GLN A 111 15.89 -58.24 -14.22
C GLN A 111 17.02 -57.75 -13.29
N ASN A 112 16.72 -57.99 -12.00
CA ASN A 112 17.59 -58.46 -10.91
C ASN A 112 18.59 -57.54 -10.20
N SER A 113 18.11 -57.07 -9.03
CA SER A 113 18.61 -57.43 -7.67
C SER A 113 19.97 -56.96 -7.12
N SER A 114 19.90 -56.77 -5.79
CA SER A 114 20.91 -57.00 -4.74
C SER A 114 22.02 -55.97 -4.49
N HIS A 115 21.94 -55.40 -3.28
CA HIS A 115 23.01 -55.19 -2.30
C HIS A 115 24.35 -54.58 -2.74
N GLU A 116 24.71 -53.46 -2.09
CA GLU A 116 25.74 -53.55 -1.04
C GLU A 116 25.55 -52.45 0.03
N SER A 117 26.10 -52.70 1.22
CA SER A 117 25.99 -51.86 2.42
C SER A 117 27.39 -51.67 3.01
N PHE A 118 27.67 -50.51 3.61
CA PHE A 118 28.27 -50.31 4.96
C PHE A 118 28.81 -48.87 5.13
N ASN A 119 28.44 -48.22 6.25
CA ASN A 119 29.29 -47.54 7.25
C ASN A 119 30.43 -46.54 6.84
N ASP A 120 30.87 -45.58 7.67
CA ASP A 120 30.67 -45.34 9.12
C ASP A 120 30.68 -43.83 9.47
N ILE A 121 30.31 -43.49 10.72
CA ILE A 121 30.24 -42.15 11.34
C ILE A 121 31.50 -41.96 12.24
N PRO A 122 32.06 -40.74 12.45
CA PRO A 122 31.74 -40.04 13.70
C PRO A 122 31.62 -38.51 13.64
N SER A 123 30.75 -38.05 14.52
CA SER A 123 30.51 -36.68 15.01
C SER A 123 31.66 -36.07 15.82
N ASP A 124 31.70 -34.73 15.90
CA ASP A 124 31.74 -33.96 17.15
C ASP A 124 31.46 -32.46 16.84
N SER A 125 30.38 -31.85 17.36
CA SER A 125 30.25 -31.15 18.66
C SER A 125 30.86 -29.71 18.62
N LEU A 126 30.36 -28.66 19.28
CA LEU A 126 29.31 -28.48 20.30
C LEU A 126 28.97 -26.97 20.42
N SER A 127 27.74 -26.57 20.81
CA SER A 127 27.40 -25.30 21.54
C SER A 127 27.73 -23.92 20.90
N SER A 128 27.18 -22.76 21.32
CA SER A 128 25.90 -22.42 21.97
C SER A 128 25.66 -20.90 21.87
N VAL A 129 24.41 -20.50 21.61
CA VAL A 129 23.62 -19.47 22.35
C VAL A 129 24.33 -18.25 22.97
N GLY A 130 23.80 -17.04 22.72
CA GLY A 130 23.65 -16.07 23.83
C GLY A 130 23.92 -14.59 23.56
N THR A 131 22.93 -13.89 22.99
CA THR A 131 22.35 -12.62 23.48
C THR A 131 23.22 -11.53 24.15
N THR A 132 23.02 -10.28 23.72
CA THR A 132 22.57 -9.09 24.53
C THR A 132 23.33 -7.81 24.16
N ILE A 133 22.59 -6.78 23.75
CA ILE A 133 23.06 -5.38 23.76
C ILE A 133 22.50 -4.73 25.02
N SER A 134 23.34 -4.02 25.78
CA SER A 134 22.89 -3.05 26.78
C SER A 134 23.77 -1.80 26.76
N ASN A 135 23.14 -0.66 27.01
CA ASN A 135 23.78 0.65 27.05
C ASN A 135 24.52 0.87 28.38
N GLN A 136 25.63 1.61 28.37
CA GLN A 136 25.73 2.96 28.98
C GLN A 136 27.18 3.47 28.97
N ALA A 137 27.32 4.81 28.99
CA ALA A 137 28.60 5.50 29.06
C ALA A 137 29.08 5.66 30.53
N ILE A 138 30.39 5.88 30.71
CA ILE A 138 30.98 6.88 31.63
C ILE A 138 32.50 6.93 31.40
N ALA A 139 33.09 8.11 31.63
CA ALA A 139 34.51 8.40 31.39
C ALA A 139 35.46 7.73 32.41
N ASN A 140 36.73 7.53 32.03
CA ASN A 140 37.85 8.27 32.64
C ASN A 140 39.22 8.06 31.97
N TYR A 141 40.05 9.11 32.11
CA TYR A 141 41.50 9.25 31.88
C TYR A 141 42.36 8.11 32.48
N PRO A 142 43.68 7.91 32.10
CA PRO A 142 44.63 9.02 31.93
C PRO A 142 45.80 8.92 30.93
N SER A 143 46.42 10.09 30.79
CA SER A 143 47.72 10.45 30.23
C SER A 143 48.89 9.50 30.51
N ARG A 144 49.83 9.40 29.55
CA ARG A 144 51.25 9.20 29.85
C ARG A 144 52.16 9.75 28.74
N GLU A 145 53.13 10.58 29.12
CA GLU A 145 54.20 11.11 28.27
C GLU A 145 55.58 10.62 28.82
N PRO A 146 56.77 10.99 28.29
CA PRO A 146 57.58 10.08 27.48
C PRO A 146 59.00 9.83 28.03
N SER A 147 59.77 8.92 27.41
CA SER A 147 61.24 8.80 27.46
C SER A 147 61.70 7.81 26.37
N ALA A 148 62.55 8.21 25.41
CA ALA A 148 64.00 7.96 25.35
C ALA A 148 64.37 6.45 25.41
N THR A 149 65.15 5.84 24.52
CA THR A 149 66.27 6.29 23.63
C THR A 149 66.45 5.21 22.52
N ALA A 150 67.27 5.24 21.46
CA ALA A 150 68.39 6.11 21.02
C ALA A 150 68.66 6.01 19.48
N GLU A 151 69.55 6.89 18.99
CA GLU A 151 70.54 6.73 17.88
C GLU A 151 70.12 6.28 16.45
N GLY A 152 70.47 7.10 15.44
CA GLY A 152 70.23 6.73 14.03
C GLY A 152 70.59 7.73 12.91
N GLN A 153 71.73 8.44 13.01
CA GLN A 153 72.40 9.21 11.93
C GLN A 153 71.80 10.54 11.42
N LEU A 154 72.74 11.44 11.10
CA LEU A 154 72.58 12.85 10.77
C LEU A 154 72.43 13.07 9.25
N GLY A 155 71.48 13.91 8.85
CA GLY A 155 71.30 14.34 7.46
C GLY A 155 70.80 15.78 7.38
N THR A 156 71.66 16.74 7.70
CA THR A 156 71.35 18.18 7.64
C THR A 156 70.99 18.61 6.22
N ARG A 157 69.81 19.20 6.06
CA ARG A 157 69.49 20.12 4.95
C ARG A 157 68.86 21.37 5.54
N ASP A 158 69.52 22.51 5.33
CA ASP A 158 69.02 23.83 5.72
C ASP A 158 67.68 24.10 5.05
N LEU A 159 66.71 24.58 5.84
CA LEU A 159 65.41 25.04 5.35
C LEU A 159 65.41 26.57 5.43
N THR A 160 65.32 27.23 4.28
CA THR A 160 65.31 28.70 4.18
C THR A 160 64.03 29.31 4.76
N GLU A 161 64.03 30.62 5.08
CA GLU A 161 62.89 31.36 5.66
C GLU A 161 61.54 31.17 4.93
N GLN A 162 61.56 30.82 3.65
CA GLN A 162 60.35 30.48 2.88
C GLN A 162 59.61 29.24 3.42
N GLN A 163 60.31 28.25 3.99
CA GLN A 163 59.68 27.06 4.57
C GLN A 163 59.01 27.36 5.91
N ILE A 164 59.60 28.21 6.75
CA ILE A 164 58.98 28.68 8.01
C ILE A 164 57.65 29.40 7.71
N ASN A 165 57.62 30.28 6.70
CA ASN A 165 56.38 30.94 6.28
C ASN A 165 55.35 29.97 5.67
N THR A 166 55.79 28.86 5.07
CA THR A 166 54.90 27.84 4.49
C THR A 166 54.30 26.92 5.58
N GLU A 167 55.06 26.61 6.64
CA GLU A 167 54.54 25.87 7.80
C GLU A 167 53.66 26.75 8.70
N LEU A 168 54.01 28.03 8.89
CA LEU A 168 53.17 28.96 9.63
C LEU A 168 51.83 29.20 8.92
N THR A 169 51.81 29.33 7.59
CA THR A 169 50.55 29.43 6.83
C THR A 169 49.75 28.13 6.82
N LYS A 170 50.39 26.95 6.83
CA LYS A 170 49.69 25.67 7.05
C LYS A 170 49.08 25.56 8.45
N SER A 171 49.84 25.90 9.50
CA SER A 171 49.36 25.83 10.88
C SER A 171 48.24 26.84 11.16
N ILE A 172 48.33 28.05 10.58
CA ILE A 172 47.22 29.02 10.56
C ILE A 172 46.03 28.47 9.77
N SER A 173 46.24 27.82 8.63
CA SER A 173 45.16 27.17 7.85
C SER A 173 44.49 26.04 8.64
N GLU A 174 45.24 25.26 9.42
CA GLU A 174 44.71 24.17 10.27
C GLU A 174 43.96 24.70 11.50
N LEU A 175 44.45 25.76 12.15
CA LEU A 175 43.68 26.47 13.19
C LEU A 175 42.39 27.09 12.63
N ILE A 176 42.45 27.66 11.41
CA ILE A 176 41.26 28.16 10.70
C ILE A 176 40.29 27.00 10.42
N HIS A 177 40.76 25.86 9.90
CA HIS A 177 39.94 24.68 9.64
C HIS A 177 39.28 24.10 10.91
N GLN A 178 39.97 24.08 12.04
CA GLN A 178 39.39 23.65 13.33
C GLN A 178 38.41 24.68 13.91
N SER A 179 38.62 25.99 13.69
CA SER A 179 37.66 27.01 14.14
C SER A 179 36.36 27.04 13.31
N ILE A 180 36.45 26.79 11.99
CA ILE A 180 35.31 26.82 11.07
C ILE A 180 34.29 25.71 11.39
N GLY A 181 34.73 24.58 11.95
CA GLY A 181 33.83 23.50 12.39
C GLY A 181 32.79 23.91 13.44
N ASN A 182 32.99 25.05 14.13
CA ASN A 182 32.06 25.62 15.10
C ASN A 182 31.36 26.91 14.62
N ILE A 183 31.56 27.35 13.36
CA ILE A 183 30.88 28.54 12.81
C ILE A 183 29.59 28.12 12.11
N VAL A 184 28.57 27.85 12.91
CA VAL A 184 27.18 27.92 12.46
C VAL A 184 26.68 29.35 12.73
N ASN A 185 25.93 29.95 11.79
CA ASN A 185 25.20 31.24 11.90
C ASN A 185 25.85 32.56 11.41
N TYR A 186 26.73 32.56 10.40
CA TYR A 186 26.96 33.78 9.59
C TYR A 186 26.59 33.55 8.12
N SER A 187 25.45 34.12 7.72
CA SER A 187 25.00 34.17 6.32
C SER A 187 25.41 35.51 5.70
N TYR A 188 26.27 35.45 4.69
CA TYR A 188 26.71 36.61 3.92
C TYR A 188 25.60 37.14 3.00
N SER A 189 24.47 36.44 2.87
CA SER A 189 23.29 36.89 2.12
C SER A 189 22.74 38.23 2.63
N SER A 190 22.80 38.46 3.94
CA SER A 190 22.36 39.71 4.60
C SER A 190 23.18 40.94 4.21
N LEU A 191 24.37 40.75 3.64
CA LEU A 191 25.29 41.80 3.20
C LEU A 191 25.12 42.15 1.71
N GLU A 192 24.25 41.46 0.97
CA GLU A 192 24.09 41.70 -0.47
C GLU A 192 23.22 42.92 -0.78
N SER A 193 23.56 43.64 -1.87
CA SER A 193 22.92 44.90 -2.26
C SER A 193 21.55 44.76 -2.92
N SER A 194 21.19 43.58 -3.44
CA SER A 194 19.90 43.35 -4.10
C SER A 194 19.25 42.04 -3.67
N PHE A 195 17.92 41.98 -3.75
CA PHE A 195 17.15 40.81 -3.36
C PHE A 195 17.53 39.56 -4.17
N THR A 196 17.57 39.65 -5.51
CA THR A 196 18.07 38.58 -6.39
C THR A 196 19.39 38.02 -5.89
N ARG A 197 20.32 38.89 -5.48
CA ARG A 197 21.66 38.49 -5.07
C ARG A 197 21.67 37.87 -3.66
N ARG A 198 20.89 38.42 -2.72
CA ARG A 198 20.66 37.86 -1.38
C ARG A 198 20.04 36.46 -1.44
N LEU A 199 18.96 36.28 -2.21
CA LEU A 199 18.33 34.98 -2.43
C LEU A 199 19.33 33.99 -3.03
N LYS A 200 20.10 34.42 -4.04
CA LYS A 200 21.11 33.60 -4.70
C LYS A 200 22.24 33.19 -3.75
N ARG A 201 22.73 34.09 -2.92
CA ARG A 201 23.77 33.80 -1.90
C ARG A 201 23.26 32.84 -0.83
N SER A 202 22.09 33.10 -0.23
CA SER A 202 21.44 32.20 0.74
C SER A 202 21.24 30.78 0.16
N SER A 203 20.84 30.70 -1.12
CA SER A 203 20.68 29.42 -1.82
C SER A 203 22.00 28.68 -2.05
N LEU A 204 23.07 29.39 -2.40
CA LEU A 204 24.40 28.81 -2.59
C LEU A 204 25.05 28.40 -1.26
N GLU A 205 24.87 29.18 -0.19
CA GLU A 205 25.27 28.82 1.18
C GLU A 205 24.60 27.52 1.64
N HIS A 206 23.28 27.42 1.50
CA HIS A 206 22.54 26.21 1.86
C HIS A 206 22.96 24.99 1.01
N ALA A 207 23.18 25.20 -0.29
CA ALA A 207 23.68 24.15 -1.16
C ALA A 207 25.11 23.72 -0.80
N PHE A 208 25.98 24.66 -0.41
CA PHE A 208 27.33 24.35 0.05
C PHE A 208 27.35 23.62 1.39
N GLN A 209 26.40 23.89 2.31
CA GLN A 209 26.24 23.11 3.55
C GLN A 209 25.95 21.63 3.23
N ILE A 210 24.93 21.36 2.39
CA ILE A 210 24.55 20.00 1.95
C ILE A 210 25.67 19.32 1.14
N PHE A 211 26.45 20.09 0.37
CA PHE A 211 27.61 19.58 -0.37
C PHE A 211 28.82 19.30 0.52
N SER A 212 28.97 20.00 1.65
CA SER A 212 30.12 19.91 2.54
C SER A 212 29.98 18.81 3.58
N ASP A 213 28.79 18.60 4.14
CA ASP A 213 28.52 17.56 5.13
C ASP A 213 28.58 16.13 4.52
N PRO A 214 29.39 15.20 5.06
CA PRO A 214 29.43 13.81 4.60
C PRO A 214 28.16 13.00 4.92
N HIS A 215 27.37 13.41 5.91
CA HIS A 215 26.19 12.66 6.41
C HIS A 215 24.87 13.10 5.78
N SER A 216 24.91 14.13 4.93
CA SER A 216 23.72 14.71 4.28
C SER A 216 23.00 13.67 3.42
N ASN A 217 21.66 13.71 3.47
CA ASN A 217 20.81 12.69 2.89
C ASN A 217 21.08 12.52 1.37
N PRO A 218 21.48 11.31 0.90
CA PRO A 218 21.78 11.07 -0.51
C PRO A 218 20.66 11.45 -1.48
N HIS A 219 19.39 11.40 -1.05
CA HIS A 219 18.25 11.83 -1.87
C HIS A 219 18.14 13.34 -2.01
N GLU A 220 18.52 14.12 -1.00
CA GLU A 220 18.51 15.60 -1.06
C GLU A 220 19.70 16.14 -1.82
N VAL A 221 20.88 15.57 -1.56
CA VAL A 221 22.10 15.66 -2.38
C VAL A 221 21.75 15.44 -3.86
N PHE A 222 21.11 14.32 -4.20
CA PHE A 222 20.70 14.01 -5.56
C PHE A 222 19.62 14.94 -6.13
N ARG A 223 18.66 15.40 -5.31
CA ARG A 223 17.62 16.39 -5.71
C ARG A 223 18.28 17.71 -6.11
N LEU A 224 19.12 18.24 -5.24
CA LEU A 224 19.65 19.60 -5.30
C LEU A 224 20.61 19.80 -6.47
N PHE A 225 21.51 18.84 -6.72
CA PHE A 225 22.51 18.95 -7.79
C PHE A 225 22.25 17.98 -8.95
N ARG A 226 21.02 17.51 -9.17
CA ARG A 226 20.71 16.54 -10.24
C ARG A 226 21.24 16.94 -11.62
N LEU A 227 21.29 18.25 -11.89
CA LEU A 227 21.74 18.83 -13.17
C LEU A 227 23.24 19.22 -13.19
N VAL A 228 23.96 19.11 -12.08
CA VAL A 228 25.37 19.51 -11.94
C VAL A 228 26.21 18.31 -11.47
N PRO A 229 27.22 17.86 -12.22
CA PRO A 229 28.02 16.68 -11.87
C PRO A 229 29.05 16.94 -10.75
N CYS A 230 28.79 17.86 -9.81
CA CYS A 230 29.74 18.28 -8.78
C CYS A 230 30.15 17.16 -7.81
N PHE A 231 29.32 16.13 -7.63
CA PHE A 231 29.62 14.98 -6.78
C PHE A 231 30.59 13.96 -7.40
N ARG A 232 30.93 14.06 -8.69
CA ARG A 232 31.89 13.13 -9.31
C ARG A 232 33.32 13.35 -8.84
N ASP A 233 33.62 14.53 -8.30
CA ASP A 233 34.96 14.95 -7.90
C ASP A 233 34.81 15.99 -6.77
N ARG A 234 34.39 15.50 -5.59
CA ARG A 234 34.01 16.34 -4.44
C ARG A 234 35.19 17.18 -3.95
N GLU A 235 36.38 16.59 -3.89
CA GLU A 235 37.62 17.23 -3.46
C GLU A 235 38.00 18.40 -4.38
N LYS A 236 37.92 18.21 -5.70
CA LYS A 236 38.19 19.27 -6.68
C LYS A 236 37.12 20.37 -6.67
N MET A 237 35.85 20.02 -6.48
CA MET A 237 34.75 20.98 -6.51
C MET A 237 34.61 21.79 -5.22
N TYR A 238 35.07 21.26 -4.08
CA TYR A 238 35.03 21.93 -2.78
C TYR A 238 35.65 23.34 -2.77
N PRO A 239 36.90 23.58 -3.22
CA PRO A 239 37.47 24.93 -3.23
C PRO A 239 36.67 25.91 -4.11
N TYR A 240 36.29 25.52 -5.32
CA TYR A 240 35.49 26.39 -6.20
C TYR A 240 34.14 26.77 -5.60
N PHE A 241 33.48 25.85 -4.88
CA PHE A 241 32.17 26.10 -4.29
C PHE A 241 32.28 26.89 -2.98
N ARG A 242 33.32 26.63 -2.17
CA ARG A 242 33.66 27.45 -1.01
C ARG A 242 33.91 28.89 -1.43
N ASP A 243 34.80 29.10 -2.40
CA ASP A 243 35.20 30.43 -2.87
C ASP A 243 34.02 31.20 -3.48
N LEU A 244 33.10 30.51 -4.15
CA LEU A 244 31.85 31.10 -4.66
C LEU A 244 30.93 31.61 -3.54
N VAL A 245 30.88 30.91 -2.41
CA VAL A 245 30.06 31.28 -1.24
C VAL A 245 30.73 32.35 -0.40
N THR A 246 32.05 32.28 -0.19
CA THR A 246 32.83 33.25 0.61
C THR A 246 33.31 34.48 -0.18
N SER A 247 32.90 34.62 -1.43
CA SER A 247 33.24 35.75 -2.31
C SER A 247 32.76 37.11 -1.79
N ASP A 248 33.49 38.19 -2.04
CA ASP A 248 33.08 39.54 -1.64
C ASP A 248 31.82 40.08 -2.36
N ARG A 249 31.30 41.21 -1.86
CA ARG A 249 30.09 41.91 -2.34
C ARG A 249 30.10 42.35 -3.81
N ASP A 250 31.23 42.28 -4.51
CA ASP A 250 31.33 42.65 -5.93
C ASP A 250 31.66 41.47 -6.86
N HIS A 251 31.92 40.28 -6.30
CA HIS A 251 32.30 39.09 -7.06
C HIS A 251 31.09 38.30 -7.60
N SER A 252 31.22 37.76 -8.82
CA SER A 252 30.15 37.02 -9.50
C SER A 252 29.79 35.73 -8.76
N LEU A 253 28.57 35.66 -8.21
CA LEU A 253 27.95 34.42 -7.70
C LEU A 253 27.57 33.40 -8.79
N GLU A 254 28.16 33.47 -9.97
CA GLU A 254 27.82 32.64 -11.13
C GLU A 254 29.07 32.17 -11.85
N ILE A 255 29.23 30.85 -12.01
CA ILE A 255 30.30 30.25 -12.81
C ILE A 255 29.87 30.29 -14.27
N SER A 256 30.33 31.31 -15.01
CA SER A 256 29.96 31.57 -16.41
C SER A 256 30.29 30.43 -17.39
N ALA A 257 31.27 29.58 -17.05
CA ALA A 257 31.64 28.39 -17.82
C ALA A 257 30.59 27.27 -17.79
N LEU A 258 29.78 27.19 -16.72
CA LEU A 258 28.71 26.22 -16.60
C LEU A 258 27.50 26.64 -17.47
N PRO A 259 26.65 25.69 -17.93
CA PRO A 259 25.41 26.02 -18.62
C PRO A 259 24.35 26.55 -17.66
N PHE A 260 23.44 27.37 -18.17
CA PHE A 260 22.20 27.73 -17.48
C PHE A 260 21.07 26.82 -18.01
N TYR A 261 20.43 26.02 -17.16
CA TYR A 261 19.39 25.09 -17.62
C TYR A 261 17.99 25.71 -17.57
N THR A 262 17.39 25.90 -18.75
CA THR A 262 16.07 26.54 -18.94
C THR A 262 14.91 25.57 -18.65
N VAL A 263 15.00 24.84 -17.54
CA VAL A 263 13.92 23.98 -17.06
C VAL A 263 12.70 24.84 -16.75
N GLY A 264 11.50 24.42 -17.15
CA GLY A 264 10.25 25.10 -16.80
C GLY A 264 10.16 26.59 -17.16
N GLY A 265 10.96 27.07 -18.11
CA GLY A 265 11.05 28.50 -18.47
C GLY A 265 11.94 29.36 -17.56
N ALA A 266 12.70 28.77 -16.63
CA ALA A 266 13.58 29.52 -15.74
C ALA A 266 14.52 30.46 -16.53
N GLY A 267 14.67 31.69 -16.04
CA GLY A 267 15.41 32.79 -16.65
C GLY A 267 14.72 33.44 -17.85
N THR A 268 13.44 33.18 -18.10
CA THR A 268 12.67 33.76 -19.24
C THR A 268 11.34 34.40 -18.87
N HIS A 269 10.86 34.28 -17.63
CA HIS A 269 9.53 34.79 -17.24
C HIS A 269 9.57 36.29 -16.98
N TYR A 270 10.64 36.79 -16.36
CA TYR A 270 10.83 38.22 -16.07
C TYR A 270 12.22 38.72 -16.50
N PRO A 271 12.49 38.84 -17.81
CA PRO A 271 13.79 39.30 -18.31
C PRO A 271 13.99 40.82 -18.11
N ASP A 272 15.21 41.22 -17.78
CA ASP A 272 15.63 42.63 -17.75
C ASP A 272 15.50 43.26 -19.15
N THR A 273 15.22 44.55 -19.25
CA THR A 273 15.23 45.28 -20.53
C THR A 273 16.51 46.09 -20.72
N ASN A 274 17.09 46.02 -21.92
CA ASN A 274 18.13 46.96 -22.35
C ASN A 274 17.56 48.39 -22.45
N GLY A 275 18.43 49.40 -22.61
CA GLY A 275 18.01 50.79 -22.86
C GLY A 275 17.08 50.98 -24.07
N ASP A 276 17.11 50.04 -25.03
CA ASP A 276 16.24 49.99 -26.21
C ASP A 276 14.92 49.21 -25.99
N GLY A 277 14.63 48.77 -24.75
CA GLY A 277 13.42 48.02 -24.39
C GLY A 277 13.45 46.52 -24.73
N ALA A 278 14.51 46.00 -25.35
CA ALA A 278 14.63 44.58 -25.70
C ALA A 278 15.00 43.70 -24.49
N PRO A 279 14.40 42.48 -24.34
CA PRO A 279 14.64 41.60 -23.20
C PRO A 279 16.03 40.93 -23.23
N VAL A 280 16.66 40.83 -22.04
CA VAL A 280 18.01 40.33 -21.83
C VAL A 280 17.97 38.96 -21.14
N TYR A 281 18.21 37.91 -21.90
CA TYR A 281 18.22 36.54 -21.40
C TYR A 281 19.61 36.10 -20.90
N PRO A 282 19.69 35.18 -19.91
CA PRO A 282 20.96 34.69 -19.39
C PRO A 282 21.82 34.02 -20.48
N ARG A 283 23.13 34.26 -20.46
CA ARG A 283 24.06 33.62 -21.41
C ARG A 283 24.17 32.11 -21.16
N ASN A 284 24.53 31.36 -22.21
CA ASN A 284 24.75 29.90 -22.18
C ASN A 284 23.54 29.08 -21.72
N MET A 285 22.32 29.51 -22.09
CA MET A 285 21.07 28.76 -21.92
C MET A 285 21.10 27.42 -22.67
N ARG A 286 20.77 26.33 -21.99
CA ARG A 286 20.71 24.97 -22.54
C ARG A 286 19.55 24.18 -21.95
N ILE A 287 19.17 23.11 -22.64
CA ILE A 287 18.24 22.09 -22.15
C ILE A 287 19.08 20.87 -21.68
N PRO A 288 18.78 20.23 -20.53
CA PRO A 288 19.59 19.14 -19.96
C PRO A 288 19.43 17.79 -20.70
N ARG A 289 19.76 17.75 -22.00
CA ARG A 289 19.56 16.60 -22.91
C ARG A 289 20.20 15.29 -22.44
N ARG A 290 21.32 15.33 -21.71
CA ARG A 290 22.00 14.13 -21.17
C ARG A 290 21.23 13.45 -20.03
N ILE A 291 20.43 14.21 -19.27
CA ILE A 291 19.68 13.72 -18.10
C ILE A 291 18.25 13.33 -18.50
N LEU A 292 17.72 13.96 -19.56
CA LEU A 292 16.45 13.62 -20.22
C LEU A 292 16.51 12.34 -21.09
N GLY A 293 17.56 11.54 -20.98
CA GLY A 293 17.57 10.17 -21.52
C GLY A 293 17.56 10.03 -23.04
N ILE A 294 18.08 11.00 -23.81
CA ILE A 294 18.31 10.80 -25.26
C ILE A 294 19.60 9.99 -25.48
N LEU A 295 19.59 8.73 -25.04
CA LEU A 295 20.38 7.68 -25.68
C LEU A 295 19.51 7.04 -26.76
N ARG A 296 19.52 7.67 -27.93
CA ARG A 296 18.93 7.10 -29.14
C ARG A 296 20.03 6.41 -29.94
N ASN A 297 20.09 5.08 -29.87
CA ASN A 297 20.79 4.18 -30.81
C ASN A 297 20.29 2.75 -30.53
N GLY A 298 19.48 2.13 -31.39
CA GLY A 298 18.82 2.71 -32.55
C GLY A 298 17.73 1.80 -33.11
N ASP A 299 16.68 2.42 -33.65
CA ASP A 299 16.28 2.20 -35.03
C ASP A 299 15.63 3.49 -35.59
N GLY A 300 15.48 3.57 -36.91
CA GLY A 300 15.16 4.81 -37.63
C GLY A 300 13.69 5.26 -37.51
N ASP A 301 13.48 6.48 -37.01
CA ASP A 301 12.26 7.29 -37.26
C ASP A 301 12.49 8.76 -36.86
N GLN A 302 12.58 9.68 -37.82
CA GLN A 302 12.90 11.09 -37.56
C GLN A 302 11.67 11.89 -37.10
N THR A 303 11.12 11.55 -35.94
CA THR A 303 10.11 12.36 -35.26
C THR A 303 10.76 13.25 -34.20
N THR A 304 10.75 14.57 -34.43
CA THR A 304 11.12 15.57 -33.41
C THR A 304 10.14 15.49 -32.24
N PRO A 305 10.59 15.33 -30.98
CA PRO A 305 9.69 15.18 -29.84
C PRO A 305 8.87 16.45 -29.63
N THR A 306 7.55 16.30 -29.66
CA THR A 306 6.55 17.34 -29.37
C THR A 306 6.72 17.89 -27.94
N ASP A 307 6.32 19.14 -27.71
CA ASP A 307 6.54 19.80 -26.41
C ASP A 307 5.84 19.10 -25.24
N GLU A 308 4.69 18.46 -25.48
CA GLU A 308 4.05 17.57 -24.49
C GLU A 308 4.93 16.38 -24.10
N SER A 309 5.61 15.75 -25.06
CA SER A 309 6.54 14.64 -24.79
C SER A 309 7.74 15.11 -23.95
N ARG A 310 8.23 16.32 -24.21
CA ARG A 310 9.33 16.95 -23.46
C ARG A 310 8.92 17.31 -22.03
N GLN A 311 7.71 17.84 -21.85
CA GLN A 311 7.19 18.16 -20.53
C GLN A 311 6.92 16.89 -19.69
N ASN A 312 6.42 15.82 -20.31
CA ASN A 312 6.29 14.52 -19.66
C ASN A 312 7.66 13.94 -19.24
N GLN A 313 8.71 14.09 -20.05
CA GLN A 313 10.08 13.66 -19.69
C GLN A 313 10.67 14.49 -18.54
N LEU A 314 10.45 15.81 -18.53
CA LEU A 314 10.83 16.67 -17.39
C LEU A 314 10.07 16.28 -16.12
N GLN A 315 8.76 15.98 -16.22
CA GLN A 315 7.94 15.53 -15.09
C GLN A 315 8.44 14.20 -14.50
N LEU A 316 8.77 13.22 -15.35
CA LEU A 316 9.42 11.96 -14.94
C LEU A 316 10.77 12.18 -14.23
N CYS A 317 11.49 13.25 -14.58
CA CYS A 317 12.75 13.63 -13.95
C CYS A 317 12.60 14.49 -12.69
N GLY A 318 11.38 14.75 -12.20
CA GLY A 318 11.13 15.64 -11.04
C GLY A 318 11.27 17.13 -11.36
N PHE A 319 11.35 17.50 -12.64
CA PHE A 319 11.53 18.86 -13.17
C PHE A 319 10.32 19.34 -13.98
N GLY A 320 9.14 18.73 -13.80
CA GLY A 320 7.89 19.20 -14.41
C GLY A 320 7.40 20.50 -13.78
N GLY A 321 6.47 21.17 -14.48
CA GLY A 321 5.90 22.46 -14.07
C GLY A 321 6.71 23.67 -14.56
N GLU A 322 6.33 24.85 -14.08
CA GLU A 322 7.05 26.10 -14.31
C GLU A 322 8.11 26.31 -13.21
N TRP A 323 9.27 26.83 -13.61
CA TRP A 323 10.40 27.09 -12.74
C TRP A 323 10.92 28.50 -12.95
N PHE A 324 11.41 29.11 -11.87
CA PHE A 324 11.91 30.47 -11.77
C PHE A 324 13.39 30.45 -11.35
N ASP A 325 14.21 31.33 -11.92
CA ASP A 325 15.51 31.68 -11.34
C ASP A 325 15.36 32.78 -10.26
N CYS A 326 16.46 33.20 -9.63
CA CYS A 326 16.41 34.22 -8.58
C CYS A 326 15.86 35.59 -9.04
N ARG A 327 15.93 35.90 -10.35
CA ARG A 327 15.41 37.15 -10.94
C ARG A 327 13.93 37.00 -11.29
N ASP A 328 13.52 35.84 -11.81
CA ASP A 328 12.11 35.53 -12.01
C ASP A 328 11.32 35.63 -10.68
N VAL A 329 11.91 35.20 -9.55
CA VAL A 329 11.31 35.38 -8.22
C VAL A 329 11.19 36.87 -7.85
N GLU A 330 12.20 37.71 -8.13
CA GLU A 330 12.10 39.15 -7.88
C GLU A 330 11.03 39.82 -8.75
N GLY A 331 10.95 39.45 -10.04
CA GLY A 331 9.92 39.90 -10.97
C GLY A 331 8.51 39.49 -10.54
N TYR A 332 8.34 38.25 -10.07
CA TYR A 332 7.09 37.75 -9.50
C TYR A 332 6.64 38.58 -8.27
N LEU A 333 7.55 38.85 -7.33
CA LEU A 333 7.24 39.67 -6.14
C LEU A 333 6.87 41.11 -6.53
N ARG A 334 7.58 41.72 -7.49
CA ARG A 334 7.24 43.05 -8.02
C ARG A 334 5.86 43.05 -8.70
N GLN A 335 5.52 42.02 -9.47
CA GLN A 335 4.18 41.86 -10.07
C GLN A 335 3.08 41.73 -9.01
N ARG A 336 3.37 41.09 -7.87
CA ARG A 336 2.48 41.03 -6.70
C ARG A 336 2.44 42.32 -5.87
N GLY A 337 3.10 43.41 -6.31
CA GLY A 337 3.05 44.72 -5.67
C GLY A 337 4.01 44.90 -4.49
N VAL A 338 4.98 43.98 -4.31
CA VAL A 338 5.99 44.07 -3.24
C VAL A 338 7.02 45.16 -3.61
N GLN A 339 7.17 46.16 -2.75
CA GLN A 339 8.20 47.20 -2.93
C GLN A 339 9.55 46.72 -2.39
N ILE A 340 10.36 46.15 -3.28
CA ILE A 340 11.71 45.64 -2.96
C ILE A 340 12.72 46.79 -3.06
N ASP A 341 12.92 47.49 -1.95
CA ASP A 341 14.00 48.47 -1.77
C ASP A 341 15.25 47.79 -1.17
N GLU A 342 16.44 48.29 -1.48
CA GLU A 342 17.77 47.65 -1.25
C GLU A 342 18.14 47.35 0.23
N SER A 343 17.31 47.75 1.20
CA SER A 343 17.57 47.54 2.64
C SER A 343 16.35 47.11 3.48
N CYS A 344 15.20 46.82 2.87
CA CYS A 344 13.96 46.56 3.60
C CYS A 344 13.78 45.08 3.99
N VAL A 345 13.78 44.77 5.30
CA VAL A 345 13.48 43.43 5.84
C VAL A 345 11.99 43.07 5.74
N PHE A 346 11.12 44.09 5.82
CA PHE A 346 9.66 43.95 5.71
C PHE A 346 9.11 44.86 4.62
N PRO A 347 9.29 44.52 3.32
CA PRO A 347 8.77 45.33 2.23
C PRO A 347 7.23 45.40 2.29
N THR A 348 6.69 46.59 1.99
CA THR A 348 5.25 46.82 1.99
C THR A 348 4.64 46.35 0.66
N VAL A 349 3.49 45.70 0.72
CA VAL A 349 2.73 45.31 -0.47
C VAL A 349 1.76 46.44 -0.82
N LYS A 350 1.91 47.05 -1.99
CA LYS A 350 1.00 48.09 -2.51
C LYS A 350 0.16 47.55 -3.65
N HIS A 351 -1.08 48.02 -3.77
CA HIS A 351 -1.95 47.68 -4.89
C HIS A 351 -1.34 48.16 -6.22
N ALA A 352 -1.09 47.24 -7.15
CA ALA A 352 -0.76 47.59 -8.52
C ALA A 352 -1.99 48.16 -9.23
N GLN A 353 -1.92 49.41 -9.68
CA GLN A 353 -3.01 50.08 -10.43
C GLN A 353 -3.04 49.65 -11.91
N SER A 354 -3.16 48.35 -12.18
CA SER A 354 -3.48 47.83 -13.52
C SER A 354 -3.81 46.33 -13.46
N ASP A 355 -5.02 45.97 -13.05
CA ASP A 355 -5.94 45.14 -13.86
C ASP A 355 -7.21 44.76 -13.09
N VAL A 356 -8.33 44.64 -13.82
CA VAL A 356 -9.68 44.58 -13.24
C VAL A 356 -10.05 43.15 -12.85
N ALA A 357 -9.48 42.65 -11.74
CA ALA A 357 -9.93 41.41 -11.10
C ALA A 357 -9.64 41.37 -9.58
N ARG A 358 -10.71 41.34 -8.77
CA ARG A 358 -10.80 40.98 -7.33
C ARG A 358 -9.52 41.05 -6.47
N SER A 359 -9.46 42.06 -5.60
CA SER A 359 -8.55 42.09 -4.45
C SER A 359 -8.86 40.99 -3.43
N GLU A 360 -7.87 40.17 -3.09
CA GLU A 360 -8.00 39.05 -2.14
C GLU A 360 -7.39 39.35 -0.75
N TYR A 361 -6.72 40.51 -0.58
CA TYR A 361 -5.98 40.87 0.63
C TYR A 361 -6.44 42.22 1.21
N PRO A 362 -6.45 42.40 2.55
CA PRO A 362 -6.81 43.65 3.19
C PRO A 362 -5.67 44.69 3.14
N GLU A 363 -6.03 45.96 3.34
CA GLU A 363 -5.07 47.07 3.39
C GLU A 363 -4.06 46.90 4.55
N ASN A 364 -2.78 47.22 4.29
CA ASN A 364 -1.64 47.15 5.22
C ASN A 364 -1.02 45.74 5.51
N CYS A 365 -0.74 44.97 4.46
CA CYS A 365 0.14 43.79 4.54
C CYS A 365 1.63 44.13 4.30
N VAL A 366 2.50 43.43 5.03
CA VAL A 366 3.97 43.41 4.85
C VAL A 366 4.42 41.97 4.60
N LEU A 367 5.46 41.78 3.78
CA LEU A 367 6.06 40.47 3.54
C LEU A 367 7.23 40.23 4.50
N ASP A 368 7.29 39.08 5.16
CA ASP A 368 8.48 38.63 5.88
C ASP A 368 9.51 38.08 4.89
N LEU A 369 10.50 38.91 4.53
CA LEU A 369 11.45 38.56 3.47
C LEU A 369 12.39 37.41 3.88
N GLU A 370 12.71 37.27 5.16
CA GLU A 370 13.53 36.14 5.65
C GLU A 370 12.71 34.85 5.72
N GLY A 371 11.48 34.91 6.25
CA GLY A 371 10.56 33.77 6.24
C GLY A 371 10.26 33.26 4.83
N PHE A 372 10.16 34.18 3.85
CA PHE A 372 10.03 33.83 2.44
C PHE A 372 11.27 33.11 1.89
N ILE A 373 12.48 33.66 2.11
CA ILE A 373 13.74 33.05 1.66
C ILE A 373 13.96 31.68 2.32
N GLU A 374 13.61 31.53 3.59
CA GLU A 374 13.68 30.25 4.30
C GLU A 374 12.68 29.22 3.75
N GLY A 375 11.43 29.63 3.47
CA GLY A 375 10.42 28.77 2.84
C GLY A 375 10.86 28.22 1.48
N LEU A 376 11.60 29.00 0.70
CA LEU A 376 12.14 28.57 -0.60
C LEU A 376 13.25 27.51 -0.52
N ARG A 377 13.93 27.33 0.63
CA ARG A 377 15.06 26.38 0.76
C ARG A 377 14.66 24.95 0.44
N PHE A 378 13.47 24.52 0.85
CA PHE A 378 13.00 23.14 0.66
C PHE A 378 12.71 22.77 -0.81
N GLY A 379 12.35 23.76 -1.65
CA GLY A 379 12.06 23.59 -3.08
C GLY A 379 13.27 23.82 -4.01
N LEU A 380 14.44 24.15 -3.45
CA LEU A 380 15.62 24.56 -4.21
C LEU A 380 16.22 23.43 -5.08
N ALA A 381 16.59 23.77 -6.32
CA ALA A 381 17.45 22.97 -7.18
C ALA A 381 18.51 23.85 -7.87
N ILE A 382 19.70 23.30 -8.16
CA ILE A 382 20.75 24.00 -8.91
C ILE A 382 20.58 23.73 -10.40
N LEU A 383 20.09 24.72 -11.16
CA LEU A 383 19.81 24.66 -12.59
C LEU A 383 21.08 24.95 -13.42
N GLY A 384 22.16 24.22 -13.13
CA GLY A 384 23.45 24.40 -13.80
C GLY A 384 24.31 25.44 -13.07
N ARG A 385 24.31 26.69 -13.54
CA ARG A 385 25.08 27.80 -12.94
C ARG A 385 24.32 28.69 -11.97
N ALA A 386 23.03 28.47 -11.76
CA ALA A 386 22.16 29.32 -10.93
C ALA A 386 21.18 28.48 -10.07
N PRO A 387 20.78 28.98 -8.88
CA PRO A 387 19.64 28.46 -8.13
C PRO A 387 18.32 28.61 -8.91
N GLY A 388 17.41 27.66 -8.76
CA GLY A 388 16.06 27.73 -9.29
C GLY A 388 15.03 27.04 -8.40
N PHE A 389 13.79 27.52 -8.52
CA PHE A 389 12.65 27.17 -7.67
C PHE A 389 11.44 26.86 -8.54
N ARG A 390 10.51 26.02 -8.07
CA ARG A 390 9.23 25.86 -8.77
C ARG A 390 8.32 27.05 -8.47
N ARG A 391 7.54 27.47 -9.47
CA ARG A 391 6.54 28.53 -9.30
C ARG A 391 5.54 28.22 -8.17
N SER A 392 5.12 26.97 -8.03
CA SER A 392 4.23 26.52 -6.95
C SER A 392 4.80 26.75 -5.55
N ASP A 393 6.11 26.63 -5.42
CA ASP A 393 6.81 26.70 -4.14
C ASP A 393 7.06 28.18 -3.79
N VAL A 394 7.31 29.01 -4.81
CA VAL A 394 7.35 30.49 -4.71
C VAL A 394 5.98 31.07 -4.34
N GLU A 395 4.91 30.60 -4.96
CA GLU A 395 3.52 30.95 -4.59
C GLU A 395 3.21 30.55 -3.14
N SER A 396 3.53 29.32 -2.75
CA SER A 396 3.27 28.83 -1.38
C SER A 396 4.09 29.57 -0.31
N ALA A 397 5.37 29.87 -0.59
CA ALA A 397 6.23 30.63 0.31
C ALA A 397 5.76 32.10 0.44
N PHE A 398 5.25 32.70 -0.65
CA PHE A 398 4.72 34.06 -0.63
C PHE A 398 3.52 34.18 0.30
N GLU A 399 2.50 33.33 0.14
CA GLU A 399 1.31 33.34 1.02
C GLU A 399 1.68 33.10 2.49
N ALA A 400 2.61 32.18 2.76
CA ALA A 400 3.04 31.86 4.13
C ALA A 400 3.82 33.00 4.82
N ALA A 401 4.42 33.91 4.04
CA ALA A 401 5.25 35.00 4.54
C ALA A 401 4.49 36.34 4.70
N LEU A 402 3.23 36.43 4.28
CA LEU A 402 2.42 37.65 4.43
C LEU A 402 1.99 37.87 5.89
N LYS A 403 2.17 39.09 6.40
CA LYS A 403 1.81 39.50 7.78
C LYS A 403 1.05 40.82 7.80
N HIS A 404 0.10 40.98 8.71
CA HIS A 404 -0.60 42.25 8.94
C HIS A 404 0.19 43.20 9.82
N ARG A 405 0.20 44.49 9.48
CA ARG A 405 0.95 45.52 10.21
C ARG A 405 0.23 45.97 11.48
N HIS A 406 0.46 45.30 12.60
CA HIS A 406 0.05 45.80 13.92
C HIS A 406 0.83 47.07 14.30
N ILE A 407 0.12 48.15 14.62
CA ILE A 407 0.70 49.40 15.16
C ILE A 407 0.69 49.31 16.70
N PRO A 408 1.85 49.36 17.38
CA PRO A 408 1.90 49.45 18.83
C PRO A 408 1.86 50.93 19.29
N ILE A 409 0.80 51.32 20.00
CA ILE A 409 0.73 52.63 20.66
C ILE A 409 1.15 52.46 22.13
N ILE A 410 2.27 53.05 22.52
CA ILE A 410 2.79 53.02 23.90
C ILE A 410 2.61 54.39 24.56
N GLY A 411 1.41 54.64 25.11
CA GLY A 411 1.05 55.64 26.14
C GLY A 411 1.52 57.11 25.99
N PRO A 412 1.38 57.94 27.05
CA PRO A 412 0.44 57.87 28.18
C PRO A 412 -0.49 59.12 28.23
N GLU A 413 -1.13 59.37 29.39
CA GLU A 413 -2.09 60.43 29.73
C GLU A 413 -3.57 60.14 29.40
N ALA A 414 -4.57 60.56 30.17
CA ALA A 414 -4.77 60.90 31.59
C ALA A 414 -6.20 61.48 31.67
N LYS A 415 -7.00 61.07 32.68
CA LYS A 415 -8.41 61.48 32.90
C LYS A 415 -9.37 60.85 31.85
N ILE A 416 -10.57 60.39 32.20
CA ILE A 416 -11.43 60.69 33.35
C ILE A 416 -11.95 59.39 34.01
N PHE A 417 -11.86 59.34 35.34
CA PHE A 417 -12.60 58.42 36.21
C PHE A 417 -13.87 59.15 36.68
N GLN A 418 -15.09 58.62 36.46
CA GLN A 418 -16.20 58.63 37.43
C GLN A 418 -17.56 58.17 36.88
N LYS A 419 -18.33 57.52 37.78
CA LYS A 419 -19.80 57.36 37.80
C LYS A 419 -20.40 56.47 36.68
N LEU A 420 -21.36 55.58 36.95
CA LEU A 420 -22.10 55.30 38.19
C LEU A 420 -22.57 53.84 38.22
N GLN A 421 -22.38 53.18 39.36
CA GLN A 421 -23.14 51.98 39.71
C GLN A 421 -24.45 52.42 40.38
N ASN A 422 -25.56 52.36 39.65
CA ASN A 422 -26.87 51.86 40.10
C ASN A 422 -28.01 52.24 39.14
N ARG A 423 -28.76 51.22 38.71
CA ARG A 423 -30.24 51.18 38.68
C ARG A 423 -31.00 52.50 38.46
N ASN A 424 -31.58 52.67 37.27
CA ASN A 424 -32.98 52.26 37.04
C ASN A 424 -33.46 52.50 35.58
N ASP A 425 -34.46 51.71 35.21
CA ASP A 425 -35.53 51.98 34.22
C ASP A 425 -35.19 52.32 32.76
N LEU A 426 -35.25 51.27 31.94
CA LEU A 426 -36.18 51.15 30.79
C LEU A 426 -36.80 52.46 30.25
N CYS A 427 -36.29 52.95 29.10
CA CYS A 427 -37.12 53.19 27.92
C CYS A 427 -36.27 53.52 26.67
N SER A 428 -36.89 53.36 25.49
CA SER A 428 -36.38 53.76 24.15
C SER A 428 -34.93 53.38 23.78
N LEU A 429 -34.74 52.13 23.34
CA LEU A 429 -34.17 51.91 21.98
C LEU A 429 -34.61 50.54 21.39
N GLY A 430 -35.87 50.18 21.60
CA GLY A 430 -36.53 49.07 20.90
C GLY A 430 -37.30 49.59 19.69
N GLU A 431 -36.60 50.13 18.70
CA GLU A 431 -37.19 50.60 17.43
C GLU A 431 -36.06 50.82 16.39
N MET A 432 -35.64 49.74 15.70
CA MET A 432 -34.96 49.69 14.38
C MET A 432 -34.26 48.34 14.06
N LEU A 433 -34.52 47.27 14.81
CA LEU A 433 -34.25 45.90 14.39
C LEU A 433 -35.47 45.01 14.65
N ASP A 434 -36.60 45.39 14.07
CA ASP A 434 -37.85 44.61 14.16
C ASP A 434 -38.09 43.84 12.85
N THR A 435 -37.38 42.71 12.76
CA THR A 435 -37.67 41.63 11.82
C THR A 435 -37.63 40.30 12.59
N ASP A 436 -38.82 39.86 13.02
CA ASP A 436 -39.17 38.51 13.49
C ASP A 436 -38.04 37.61 14.05
N SER A 437 -37.71 37.82 15.32
CA SER A 437 -36.93 36.86 16.14
C SER A 437 -37.63 36.48 17.46
N SER A 438 -38.95 36.62 17.51
CA SER A 438 -39.80 36.33 18.67
C SER A 438 -40.20 34.86 18.83
N MET A 439 -39.85 34.00 17.86
CA MET A 439 -40.18 32.57 17.88
C MET A 439 -38.96 31.73 18.31
N TRP A 440 -39.11 30.98 19.41
CA TRP A 440 -38.11 30.06 20.02
C TRP A 440 -36.98 30.67 20.89
N LYS A 441 -37.33 31.40 21.97
CA LYS A 441 -36.53 31.37 23.21
C LYS A 441 -37.07 30.26 24.13
N PRO A 442 -36.41 29.09 24.25
CA PRO A 442 -36.94 28.01 25.06
C PRO A 442 -36.92 28.38 26.54
N SER A 443 -38.03 28.12 27.24
CA SER A 443 -38.09 28.35 28.69
C SER A 443 -37.16 27.39 29.45
N VAL A 444 -36.75 27.75 30.67
CA VAL A 444 -35.92 26.89 31.53
C VAL A 444 -36.56 25.50 31.72
N ASN A 445 -37.90 25.45 31.76
CA ASN A 445 -38.67 24.20 31.78
C ASN A 445 -38.52 23.39 30.48
N GLN A 446 -38.56 24.02 29.31
CA GLN A 446 -38.35 23.33 28.02
C GLN A 446 -36.92 22.79 27.88
N ILE A 447 -35.90 23.54 28.33
CA ILE A 447 -34.52 23.05 28.36
C ILE A 447 -34.40 21.84 29.32
N SER A 448 -35.00 21.93 30.50
CA SER A 448 -34.99 20.85 31.49
C SER A 448 -35.69 19.58 30.98
N ILE A 449 -36.82 19.73 30.30
CA ILE A 449 -37.54 18.62 29.63
C ILE A 449 -36.68 18.03 28.50
N ALA A 450 -36.04 18.86 27.67
CA ALA A 450 -35.17 18.37 26.59
C ALA A 450 -33.98 17.56 27.13
N VAL A 451 -33.33 18.01 28.21
CA VAL A 451 -32.26 17.27 28.89
C VAL A 451 -32.78 15.97 29.50
N ALA A 452 -33.94 15.98 30.14
CA ALA A 452 -34.55 14.76 30.71
C ALA A 452 -34.90 13.73 29.62
N VAL A 453 -35.46 14.17 28.49
CA VAL A 453 -35.76 13.32 27.32
C VAL A 453 -34.47 12.77 26.71
N PHE A 454 -33.43 13.58 26.56
CA PHE A 454 -32.13 13.15 26.05
C PHE A 454 -31.46 12.12 26.97
N MET A 455 -31.42 12.36 28.29
CA MET A 455 -30.90 11.40 29.26
C MET A 455 -31.71 10.09 29.29
N GLY A 456 -33.05 10.18 29.20
CA GLY A 456 -33.92 9.02 29.05
C GLY A 456 -33.62 8.21 27.78
N TYR A 457 -33.36 8.89 26.67
CA TYR A 457 -32.93 8.26 25.41
C TYR A 457 -31.58 7.56 25.54
N LEU A 458 -30.57 8.20 26.14
CA LEU A 458 -29.26 7.57 26.37
C LEU A 458 -29.36 6.30 27.24
N ILE A 459 -30.18 6.34 28.31
CA ILE A 459 -30.46 5.17 29.16
C ILE A 459 -31.16 4.06 28.35
N LEU A 460 -32.13 4.42 27.50
CA LEU A 460 -32.84 3.48 26.64
C LEU A 460 -31.90 2.82 25.61
N VAL A 461 -31.07 3.60 24.90
CA VAL A 461 -30.06 3.10 23.96
C VAL A 461 -29.11 2.14 24.68
N ARG A 462 -28.57 2.54 25.84
CA ARG A 462 -27.68 1.68 26.64
C ARG A 462 -28.35 0.36 27.03
N ARG A 463 -29.57 0.39 27.59
CA ARG A 463 -30.29 -0.82 27.99
C ARG A 463 -30.55 -1.73 26.79
N LEU A 464 -31.04 -1.20 25.68
CA LEU A 464 -31.39 -1.99 24.50
C LEU A 464 -30.16 -2.57 23.78
N ARG A 465 -29.02 -1.87 23.74
CA ARG A 465 -27.78 -2.40 23.15
C ARG A 465 -27.15 -3.53 23.94
N TYR A 466 -27.06 -3.40 25.26
CA TYR A 466 -26.46 -4.43 26.10
C TYR A 466 -27.40 -5.63 26.34
N LYS A 467 -28.71 -5.49 26.05
CA LYS A 467 -29.71 -6.56 26.23
C LYS A 467 -29.30 -7.89 25.57
N ARG A 468 -28.91 -7.90 24.28
CA ARG A 468 -28.59 -9.16 23.57
C ARG A 468 -27.32 -9.82 24.06
N MET A 469 -26.33 -9.02 24.48
CA MET A 469 -25.09 -9.50 25.09
C MET A 469 -25.41 -10.27 26.39
N VAL A 470 -26.25 -9.68 27.25
CA VAL A 470 -26.73 -10.33 28.48
C VAL A 470 -27.54 -11.59 28.17
N GLU A 471 -28.42 -11.57 27.16
CA GLU A 471 -29.18 -12.75 26.72
C GLU A 471 -28.30 -13.88 26.15
N ILE A 472 -27.17 -13.56 25.54
CA ILE A 472 -26.17 -14.55 25.06
C ILE A 472 -25.37 -15.12 26.23
N GLN A 473 -25.01 -14.30 27.21
CA GLN A 473 -24.20 -14.74 28.37
C GLN A 473 -25.01 -15.47 29.45
N ALA A 474 -26.32 -15.19 29.59
CA ALA A 474 -27.14 -15.71 30.68
C ALA A 474 -27.08 -17.25 30.90
N PRO A 475 -27.03 -18.11 29.87
CA PRO A 475 -26.91 -19.56 30.05
C PRO A 475 -25.57 -20.03 30.66
N PHE A 476 -24.52 -19.21 30.56
CA PHE A 476 -23.17 -19.52 31.05
C PHE A 476 -22.81 -18.74 32.34
N ALA A 477 -23.52 -17.66 32.63
CA ALA A 477 -23.29 -16.82 33.81
C ALA A 477 -23.55 -17.52 35.18
N HIS A 478 -24.22 -18.68 35.17
CA HIS A 478 -24.66 -19.39 36.39
C HIS A 478 -23.91 -20.70 36.62
N GLY A 479 -22.59 -20.72 36.36
CA GLY A 479 -21.72 -21.87 36.67
C GLY A 479 -21.72 -23.00 35.64
N ARG A 480 -22.34 -22.81 34.47
CA ARG A 480 -22.18 -23.73 33.32
C ARG A 480 -20.87 -23.43 32.61
N GLU A 481 -20.00 -24.43 32.52
CA GLU A 481 -18.71 -24.31 31.82
C GLU A 481 -18.85 -24.12 30.30
N LEU A 482 -17.94 -23.32 29.73
CA LEU A 482 -17.83 -23.09 28.28
C LEU A 482 -17.50 -24.37 27.49
N SER A 483 -16.85 -25.35 28.14
CA SER A 483 -16.57 -26.71 27.62
C SER A 483 -17.83 -27.43 27.12
N THR A 484 -18.99 -27.11 27.70
CA THR A 484 -20.29 -27.74 27.41
C THR A 484 -21.08 -27.06 26.29
N MET A 485 -20.53 -26.06 25.61
CA MET A 485 -21.21 -25.36 24.51
C MET A 485 -21.42 -26.28 23.30
N THR A 486 -22.66 -26.42 22.86
CA THR A 486 -22.99 -27.27 21.71
C THR A 486 -22.73 -26.56 20.38
N THR A 487 -22.62 -27.34 19.30
CA THR A 487 -22.52 -26.82 17.93
C THR A 487 -23.73 -25.95 17.54
N GLU A 488 -24.94 -26.30 18.01
CA GLU A 488 -26.17 -25.55 17.76
C GLU A 488 -26.17 -24.20 18.49
N GLU A 489 -25.74 -24.18 19.76
CA GLU A 489 -25.61 -22.94 20.54
C GLU A 489 -24.58 -21.99 19.93
N ALA A 490 -23.42 -22.51 19.54
CA ALA A 490 -22.38 -21.73 18.87
C ALA A 490 -22.90 -21.12 17.55
N TYR A 491 -23.61 -21.91 16.74
CA TYR A 491 -24.29 -21.41 15.53
C TYR A 491 -25.33 -20.32 15.86
N GLY A 492 -26.14 -20.51 16.90
CA GLY A 492 -27.14 -19.53 17.34
C GLY A 492 -26.53 -18.21 17.80
N ILE A 493 -25.41 -18.27 18.53
CA ILE A 493 -24.65 -17.10 18.98
C ILE A 493 -24.04 -16.38 17.78
N ILE A 494 -23.30 -17.08 16.92
CA ILE A 494 -22.68 -16.49 15.71
C ILE A 494 -23.74 -15.90 14.77
N SER A 495 -24.91 -16.53 14.64
CA SER A 495 -26.04 -16.00 13.87
C SER A 495 -26.53 -14.67 14.43
N ARG A 496 -26.74 -14.55 15.75
CA ARG A 496 -27.10 -13.27 16.38
C ARG A 496 -26.01 -12.20 16.17
N LEU A 497 -24.74 -12.58 16.27
CA LEU A 497 -23.62 -11.67 16.05
C LEU A 497 -23.56 -11.17 14.61
N GLN A 498 -23.60 -12.07 13.62
CA GLN A 498 -23.45 -11.70 12.21
C GLN A 498 -24.70 -11.05 11.59
N GLU A 499 -25.90 -11.32 12.10
CA GLU A 499 -27.14 -10.76 11.54
C GLU A 499 -27.63 -9.48 12.25
N LEU A 500 -27.40 -9.34 13.57
CA LEU A 500 -28.06 -8.32 14.40
C LEU A 500 -27.09 -7.36 15.13
N GLU A 501 -25.94 -7.84 15.60
CA GLU A 501 -24.96 -6.99 16.33
C GLU A 501 -23.91 -6.39 15.40
N PHE A 502 -23.12 -7.23 14.75
CA PHE A 502 -21.89 -6.89 14.03
C PHE A 502 -21.88 -7.31 12.54
N PRO A 503 -22.96 -7.13 11.75
CA PRO A 503 -22.99 -7.49 10.32
C PRO A 503 -21.93 -6.77 9.49
N TYR A 504 -21.49 -5.57 9.95
CA TYR A 504 -20.40 -4.84 9.33
C TYR A 504 -19.06 -5.55 9.56
N ALA A 505 -18.70 -5.82 10.83
CA ALA A 505 -17.44 -6.47 11.16
C ALA A 505 -17.31 -7.86 10.53
N PHE A 506 -18.30 -8.75 10.65
CA PHE A 506 -18.30 -10.06 9.98
C PHE A 506 -18.16 -9.94 8.46
N GLY A 507 -18.79 -8.93 7.86
CA GLY A 507 -18.69 -8.64 6.43
C GLY A 507 -17.38 -7.95 6.02
N LYS A 508 -16.59 -7.43 6.96
CA LYS A 508 -15.28 -6.81 6.73
C LYS A 508 -14.15 -7.80 6.99
N ALA A 509 -14.18 -8.51 8.12
CA ALA A 509 -13.27 -9.60 8.48
C ALA A 509 -13.07 -10.59 7.32
N ARG A 510 -14.17 -11.12 6.76
CA ARG A 510 -14.11 -12.03 5.60
C ARG A 510 -13.46 -11.43 4.34
N LYS A 511 -13.48 -10.10 4.15
CA LYS A 511 -12.76 -9.44 3.04
C LYS A 511 -11.28 -9.24 3.35
N ILE A 512 -10.95 -9.03 4.63
CA ILE A 512 -9.56 -8.93 5.09
C ILE A 512 -8.90 -10.31 4.97
N ALA A 513 -9.47 -11.38 5.53
CA ALA A 513 -8.96 -12.74 5.37
C ALA A 513 -8.75 -13.14 3.88
N LEU A 514 -9.71 -12.83 2.99
CA LEU A 514 -9.56 -13.05 1.54
C LEU A 514 -8.48 -12.18 0.86
N LEU A 515 -8.09 -11.07 1.47
CA LEU A 515 -6.96 -10.24 1.05
C LEU A 515 -5.63 -10.78 1.61
N LYS A 516 -5.60 -11.20 2.88
CA LYS A 516 -4.44 -11.79 3.58
C LYS A 516 -3.94 -13.08 2.95
N ALA A 517 -4.86 -13.93 2.45
CA ALA A 517 -4.52 -15.07 1.59
C ALA A 517 -3.73 -14.69 0.30
N GLY A 518 -3.77 -13.42 -0.12
CA GLY A 518 -2.93 -12.88 -1.19
C GLY A 518 -1.51 -12.52 -0.77
N GLY A 519 -1.23 -12.40 0.53
CA GLY A 519 0.06 -12.09 1.13
C GLY A 519 0.90 -13.31 1.48
N ILE A 520 0.33 -14.52 1.51
CA ILE A 520 1.11 -15.76 1.64
C ILE A 520 1.70 -16.14 0.26
N PRO A 521 3.03 -16.32 0.11
CA PRO A 521 3.67 -16.54 -1.20
C PRO A 521 3.23 -17.81 -1.94
N THR A 522 2.97 -18.91 -1.22
CA THR A 522 2.44 -20.19 -1.76
C THR A 522 1.09 -19.97 -2.45
N MET A 523 0.14 -19.34 -1.75
CA MET A 523 -1.20 -19.02 -2.22
C MET A 523 -1.18 -18.03 -3.39
N SER A 524 -0.43 -16.93 -3.28
CA SER A 524 -0.39 -15.90 -4.33
C SER A 524 0.22 -16.44 -5.64
N LYS A 525 1.26 -17.27 -5.53
CA LYS A 525 1.82 -18.05 -6.64
C LYS A 525 0.80 -19.03 -7.23
N LEU A 526 0.04 -19.75 -6.41
CA LEU A 526 -1.01 -20.66 -6.88
C LEU A 526 -2.10 -19.92 -7.67
N PHE A 527 -2.58 -18.76 -7.18
CA PHE A 527 -3.58 -17.97 -7.91
C PHE A 527 -3.05 -17.43 -9.24
N ALA A 528 -1.75 -17.11 -9.33
CA ALA A 528 -1.11 -16.69 -10.56
C ALA A 528 -1.04 -17.85 -11.58
N VAL A 529 -0.46 -19.00 -11.23
CA VAL A 529 -0.26 -20.13 -12.17
C VAL A 529 -1.57 -20.79 -12.61
N THR A 530 -2.61 -20.76 -11.78
CA THR A 530 -3.96 -21.28 -12.13
C THR A 530 -4.77 -20.32 -13.01
N GLY A 531 -4.23 -19.14 -13.32
CA GLY A 531 -4.93 -18.11 -14.09
C GLY A 531 -6.17 -17.56 -13.39
N GLN A 532 -6.27 -17.67 -12.07
CA GLN A 532 -7.37 -17.10 -11.29
C GLN A 532 -7.06 -15.67 -10.83
N ASN A 533 -5.77 -15.31 -10.73
CA ASN A 533 -5.29 -13.96 -10.51
C ASN A 533 -5.12 -13.16 -11.82
N ASN A 534 -6.23 -12.92 -12.54
CA ASN A 534 -6.24 -12.00 -13.68
C ASN A 534 -7.51 -11.13 -13.72
N LYS A 535 -7.51 -10.03 -14.49
CA LYS A 535 -8.61 -9.06 -14.59
C LYS A 535 -9.98 -9.65 -15.02
N ARG A 536 -9.99 -10.84 -15.64
CA ARG A 536 -11.22 -11.51 -16.09
C ARG A 536 -11.83 -12.40 -14.99
N ASN A 537 -10.98 -13.10 -14.24
CA ASN A 537 -11.39 -14.17 -13.33
C ASN A 537 -11.35 -13.75 -11.84
N SER A 538 -10.50 -12.79 -11.46
CA SER A 538 -10.25 -12.43 -10.06
C SER A 538 -11.51 -12.02 -9.31
N GLY A 539 -12.36 -11.19 -9.93
CA GLY A 539 -13.64 -10.75 -9.38
C GLY A 539 -14.67 -11.87 -9.24
N LYS A 540 -14.69 -12.84 -10.18
CA LYS A 540 -15.56 -14.03 -10.05
C LYS A 540 -15.08 -14.91 -8.89
N ARG A 541 -13.79 -15.26 -8.87
CA ARG A 541 -13.16 -16.04 -7.76
C ARG A 541 -13.47 -15.40 -6.40
N ALA A 542 -13.32 -14.08 -6.28
CA ALA A 542 -13.59 -13.35 -5.05
C ALA A 542 -15.02 -13.58 -4.53
N VAL A 543 -16.01 -13.56 -5.44
CA VAL A 543 -17.42 -13.77 -5.10
C VAL A 543 -17.72 -15.26 -4.88
N ASP A 544 -17.15 -16.17 -5.68
CA ASP A 544 -17.28 -17.62 -5.50
C ASP A 544 -16.81 -18.04 -4.09
N THR A 545 -15.62 -17.61 -3.68
CA THR A 545 -15.08 -17.91 -2.35
C THR A 545 -15.87 -17.22 -1.24
N GLU A 546 -16.30 -15.97 -1.42
CA GLU A 546 -17.15 -15.29 -0.43
C GLU A 546 -18.49 -16.01 -0.23
N ILE A 547 -19.11 -16.53 -1.29
CA ILE A 547 -20.36 -17.28 -1.21
C ILE A 547 -20.14 -18.56 -0.41
N LEU A 548 -19.13 -19.37 -0.75
CA LEU A 548 -18.84 -20.62 -0.03
C LEU A 548 -18.57 -20.38 1.47
N LEU A 549 -17.77 -19.37 1.82
CA LEU A 549 -17.50 -19.00 3.21
C LEU A 549 -18.75 -18.48 3.94
N ARG A 550 -19.63 -17.73 3.27
CA ARG A 550 -20.90 -17.27 3.85
C ARG A 550 -21.88 -18.43 4.08
N GLU A 551 -21.97 -19.37 3.14
CA GLU A 551 -22.86 -20.53 3.27
C GLU A 551 -22.41 -21.43 4.42
N ALA A 552 -21.11 -21.68 4.56
CA ALA A 552 -20.55 -22.40 5.69
C ALA A 552 -20.76 -21.66 7.04
N GLN A 553 -20.67 -20.32 7.08
CA GLN A 553 -20.81 -19.55 8.33
C GLN A 553 -22.26 -19.19 8.71
N SER A 554 -23.18 -19.14 7.75
CA SER A 554 -24.56 -18.66 7.95
C SER A 554 -25.62 -19.77 7.84
N LYS A 555 -25.21 -21.05 7.88
CA LYS A 555 -26.11 -22.21 7.89
C LYS A 555 -25.70 -23.22 8.97
N PRO A 556 -26.66 -23.97 9.57
CA PRO A 556 -26.36 -25.02 10.54
C PRO A 556 -25.46 -26.14 9.98
N ARG A 557 -24.59 -26.74 10.79
CA ARG A 557 -23.63 -27.80 10.38
C ARG A 557 -24.33 -29.05 9.81
N ASP A 558 -25.54 -29.34 10.28
CA ASP A 558 -26.39 -30.46 9.85
C ASP A 558 -27.17 -30.17 8.56
N SER A 559 -27.14 -28.93 8.05
CA SER A 559 -27.89 -28.53 6.86
C SER A 559 -27.21 -28.93 5.55
N ASP A 560 -28.01 -29.31 4.55
CA ASP A 560 -27.54 -29.61 3.18
C ASP A 560 -26.70 -28.47 2.59
N ARG A 561 -27.06 -27.22 2.88
CA ARG A 561 -26.32 -26.04 2.38
C ARG A 561 -24.92 -25.91 2.96
N TYR A 562 -24.76 -26.11 4.27
CA TYR A 562 -23.44 -26.16 4.90
C TYR A 562 -22.59 -27.26 4.28
N MET A 563 -23.12 -28.49 4.25
CA MET A 563 -22.40 -29.65 3.74
C MET A 563 -21.99 -29.48 2.27
N ARG A 564 -22.88 -28.95 1.41
CA ARG A 564 -22.54 -28.66 0.00
C ARG A 564 -21.49 -27.59 -0.17
N ALA A 565 -21.51 -26.54 0.65
CA ALA A 565 -20.50 -25.48 0.60
C ALA A 565 -19.11 -26.01 1.02
N VAL A 566 -19.04 -26.78 2.12
CA VAL A 566 -17.77 -27.38 2.59
C VAL A 566 -17.27 -28.45 1.61
N ALA A 567 -18.13 -29.37 1.17
CA ALA A 567 -17.75 -30.39 0.18
C ALA A 567 -17.28 -29.76 -1.15
N ARG A 568 -17.83 -28.60 -1.54
CA ARG A 568 -17.36 -27.88 -2.73
C ARG A 568 -15.97 -27.30 -2.53
N MET A 569 -15.67 -26.75 -1.35
CA MET A 569 -14.32 -26.28 -1.00
C MET A 569 -13.32 -27.45 -0.99
N ASN A 570 -13.68 -28.57 -0.35
CA ASN A 570 -12.88 -29.80 -0.32
C ASN A 570 -12.58 -30.32 -1.73
N TYR A 571 -13.59 -30.47 -2.59
CA TYR A 571 -13.41 -30.88 -3.98
C TYR A 571 -12.47 -29.95 -4.77
N LEU A 572 -12.68 -28.63 -4.68
CA LEU A 572 -11.88 -27.64 -5.40
C LEU A 572 -10.41 -27.61 -4.91
N HIS A 573 -10.17 -27.91 -3.63
CA HIS A 573 -8.82 -27.98 -3.05
C HIS A 573 -8.15 -29.35 -3.22
N ALA A 574 -8.90 -30.46 -3.29
CA ALA A 574 -8.38 -31.83 -3.24
C ALA A 574 -7.25 -32.12 -4.24
N ARG A 575 -7.39 -31.67 -5.49
CA ARG A 575 -6.33 -31.84 -6.51
C ARG A 575 -5.04 -31.10 -6.14
N TYR A 576 -5.14 -29.91 -5.54
CA TYR A 576 -3.97 -29.11 -5.19
C TYR A 576 -3.33 -29.56 -3.88
N ARG A 577 -4.10 -30.06 -2.91
CA ARG A 577 -3.59 -30.76 -1.72
C ARG A 577 -2.81 -32.02 -2.12
N LYS A 578 -3.41 -32.90 -2.94
CA LYS A 578 -2.75 -34.10 -3.50
C LYS A 578 -1.46 -33.81 -4.28
N ALA A 579 -1.29 -32.59 -4.80
CA ALA A 579 -0.09 -32.14 -5.52
C ALA A 579 0.89 -31.30 -4.67
N ASN A 580 0.65 -31.23 -3.35
CA ASN A 580 1.35 -30.38 -2.39
C ASN A 580 1.53 -28.93 -2.89
N LYS A 581 0.42 -28.32 -3.35
CA LYS A 581 0.32 -26.91 -3.81
C LYS A 581 -0.60 -26.05 -2.94
N ILE A 582 -1.45 -26.70 -2.15
CA ILE A 582 -2.08 -26.14 -0.96
C ILE A 582 -1.57 -27.03 0.16
N THR A 583 -0.74 -26.47 1.04
CA THR A 583 -0.22 -27.19 2.21
C THR A 583 -1.28 -27.24 3.32
N ASP A 584 -1.07 -28.06 4.34
CA ASP A 584 -1.95 -28.07 5.50
C ASP A 584 -1.78 -26.79 6.34
N ASP A 585 -0.56 -26.23 6.40
CA ASP A 585 -0.29 -24.93 7.04
C ASP A 585 -1.01 -23.78 6.32
N ASP A 586 -1.03 -23.77 4.97
CA ASP A 586 -1.82 -22.80 4.19
C ASP A 586 -3.32 -22.84 4.57
N LEU A 587 -3.86 -24.03 4.81
CA LEU A 587 -5.26 -24.21 5.19
C LEU A 587 -5.51 -23.82 6.64
N LEU A 588 -4.63 -24.20 7.56
CA LEU A 588 -4.71 -23.81 8.97
C LEU A 588 -4.60 -22.29 9.13
N HIS A 589 -3.72 -21.64 8.34
CA HIS A 589 -3.62 -20.18 8.25
C HIS A 589 -4.93 -19.57 7.76
N THR A 590 -5.48 -20.06 6.64
CA THR A 590 -6.75 -19.56 6.09
C THR A 590 -7.92 -19.72 7.06
N LEU A 591 -7.95 -20.81 7.84
CA LEU A 591 -8.95 -21.05 8.88
C LEU A 591 -8.80 -20.06 10.04
N GLY A 592 -7.57 -19.88 10.55
CA GLY A 592 -7.28 -18.98 11.66
C GLY A 592 -7.46 -17.52 11.33
N ASP A 593 -7.12 -17.08 10.11
CA ASP A 593 -7.44 -15.74 9.58
C ASP A 593 -8.96 -15.46 9.60
N GLY A 594 -9.76 -16.50 9.33
CA GLY A 594 -11.22 -16.44 9.41
C GLY A 594 -11.74 -16.12 10.81
N LEU A 595 -11.08 -16.63 11.85
CA LEU A 595 -11.39 -16.37 13.25
C LEU A 595 -10.80 -15.02 13.70
N PHE A 596 -9.49 -14.87 13.55
CA PHE A 596 -8.72 -13.73 14.04
C PHE A 596 -9.28 -12.41 13.51
N GLU A 597 -9.57 -12.32 12.20
CA GLU A 597 -10.06 -11.05 11.65
C GLU A 597 -11.49 -10.70 12.11
N ILE A 598 -12.29 -11.65 12.60
CA ILE A 598 -13.58 -11.34 13.23
C ILE A 598 -13.33 -10.68 14.59
N VAL A 599 -12.45 -11.24 15.43
CA VAL A 599 -12.09 -10.70 16.74
C VAL A 599 -11.43 -9.33 16.60
N ASN A 600 -10.42 -9.24 15.73
CA ASN A 600 -9.63 -8.04 15.41
C ASN A 600 -10.52 -6.88 14.94
N VAL A 601 -11.39 -7.09 13.94
CA VAL A 601 -12.25 -6.02 13.42
C VAL A 601 -13.32 -5.60 14.43
N ILE A 602 -13.84 -6.51 15.26
CA ILE A 602 -14.82 -6.15 16.30
C ILE A 602 -14.17 -5.28 17.36
N SER A 603 -13.04 -5.68 17.95
CA SER A 603 -12.31 -4.85 18.94
C SER A 603 -11.86 -3.51 18.35
N ARG A 604 -11.31 -3.50 17.13
CA ARG A 604 -10.79 -2.28 16.50
C ARG A 604 -11.85 -1.30 16.03
N GLU A 605 -13.07 -1.73 15.67
CA GLU A 605 -14.03 -0.84 14.98
C GLU A 605 -15.46 -0.84 15.51
N GLU A 606 -15.89 -1.86 16.25
CA GLU A 606 -17.25 -1.92 16.78
C GLU A 606 -17.39 -1.30 18.18
N TRP A 607 -18.64 -1.10 18.60
CA TRP A 607 -19.01 -0.32 19.78
C TRP A 607 -18.75 -1.02 21.13
N ARG A 608 -18.38 -2.31 21.09
CA ARG A 608 -17.93 -3.14 22.21
C ARG A 608 -17.08 -4.29 21.65
N GLU A 609 -16.33 -4.93 22.54
CA GLU A 609 -15.62 -6.17 22.25
C GLU A 609 -16.53 -7.41 22.37
N LEU A 610 -16.03 -8.56 21.94
CA LEU A 610 -16.67 -9.85 22.19
C LEU A 610 -16.50 -10.27 23.65
N THR A 611 -17.47 -11.02 24.14
CA THR A 611 -17.42 -11.68 25.46
C THR A 611 -16.85 -13.10 25.33
N ASP A 612 -16.35 -13.69 26.41
CA ASP A 612 -15.73 -15.03 26.39
C ASP A 612 -16.67 -16.13 25.83
N VAL A 613 -17.98 -15.98 26.06
CA VAL A 613 -19.03 -16.85 25.50
C VAL A 613 -19.11 -16.70 23.97
N GLU A 614 -18.99 -15.48 23.46
CA GLU A 614 -19.02 -15.20 22.02
C GLU A 614 -17.73 -15.64 21.32
N THR A 615 -16.58 -15.49 21.98
CA THR A 615 -15.28 -16.03 21.54
C THR A 615 -15.29 -17.57 21.53
N CYS A 616 -15.85 -18.21 22.57
CA CYS A 616 -16.01 -19.66 22.63
C CYS A 616 -16.86 -20.18 21.46
N ALA A 617 -17.96 -19.49 21.14
CA ALA A 617 -18.79 -19.84 19.99
C ALA A 617 -18.01 -19.76 18.67
N LEU A 618 -17.21 -18.71 18.46
CA LEU A 618 -16.33 -18.61 17.29
C LEU A 618 -15.32 -19.76 17.22
N GLY A 619 -14.70 -20.14 18.34
CA GLY A 619 -13.77 -21.26 18.39
C GLY A 619 -14.43 -22.62 18.09
N VAL A 620 -15.61 -22.89 18.67
CA VAL A 620 -16.44 -24.06 18.35
C VAL A 620 -16.71 -24.15 16.85
N PHE A 621 -17.12 -23.05 16.23
CA PHE A 621 -17.38 -23.01 14.79
C PHE A 621 -16.13 -23.27 13.95
N HIS A 622 -14.99 -22.65 14.26
CA HIS A 622 -13.76 -22.84 13.47
C HIS A 622 -13.14 -24.22 13.67
N LYS A 623 -13.23 -24.84 14.86
CA LYS A 623 -12.84 -26.24 15.06
C LYS A 623 -13.66 -27.16 14.18
N ASN A 624 -15.00 -27.06 14.26
CA ASN A 624 -15.92 -27.85 13.45
C ASN A 624 -15.66 -27.67 11.93
N LEU A 625 -15.46 -26.43 11.48
CA LEU A 625 -15.15 -26.13 10.09
C LEU A 625 -13.79 -26.70 9.66
N GLY A 626 -12.76 -26.62 10.51
CA GLY A 626 -11.44 -27.18 10.21
C GLY A 626 -11.45 -28.71 10.15
N GLU A 627 -12.18 -29.38 11.04
CA GLU A 627 -12.45 -30.83 10.96
C GLU A 627 -13.11 -31.19 9.63
N ASP A 628 -14.17 -30.47 9.24
CA ASP A 628 -14.95 -30.73 8.02
C ASP A 628 -14.17 -30.38 6.73
N LEU A 629 -13.22 -29.44 6.79
CA LEU A 629 -12.23 -29.18 5.74
C LEU A 629 -11.06 -30.19 5.73
N GLY A 630 -11.01 -31.10 6.70
CA GLY A 630 -9.92 -32.07 6.86
C GLY A 630 -8.57 -31.40 7.09
N ILE A 631 -8.53 -30.34 7.89
CA ILE A 631 -7.30 -29.62 8.28
C ILE A 631 -6.74 -30.30 9.54
N PRO A 632 -5.48 -30.78 9.51
CA PRO A 632 -4.87 -31.38 10.69
C PRO A 632 -4.38 -30.29 11.67
N PHE A 633 -4.76 -30.38 12.94
CA PHE A 633 -4.41 -29.40 13.97
C PHE A 633 -3.07 -29.64 14.68
N HIS A 634 -2.23 -30.55 14.16
CA HIS A 634 -1.01 -31.03 14.84
C HIS A 634 0.03 -29.95 15.21
N ASN A 635 -0.02 -28.78 14.58
CA ASN A 635 0.83 -27.63 14.92
C ASN A 635 0.31 -26.80 16.12
N LEU A 636 -0.92 -27.04 16.57
CA LEU A 636 -1.49 -26.37 17.74
C LEU A 636 -1.10 -27.16 19.01
N PRO A 637 -0.58 -26.51 20.07
CA PRO A 637 -0.02 -27.20 21.23
C PRO A 637 -0.96 -28.23 21.88
N SER A 638 -2.22 -27.86 22.11
CA SER A 638 -3.20 -28.73 22.76
C SER A 638 -3.84 -29.77 21.83
N CYS A 639 -3.32 -29.99 20.61
CA CYS A 639 -3.86 -31.00 19.69
C CYS A 639 -3.74 -32.44 20.22
N GLN A 640 -2.75 -32.74 21.06
CA GLN A 640 -2.56 -34.08 21.64
C GLN A 640 -3.37 -34.30 22.92
N GLU A 641 -3.42 -33.28 23.79
CA GLU A 641 -4.08 -33.35 25.10
C GLU A 641 -5.58 -33.03 25.01
N GLY A 642 -5.98 -32.25 23.99
CA GLY A 642 -7.32 -31.72 23.79
C GLY A 642 -7.49 -30.33 24.40
N TRP A 643 -8.24 -29.46 23.71
CA TRP A 643 -8.61 -28.14 24.24
C TRP A 643 -9.77 -28.24 25.23
N GLU A 644 -9.71 -27.43 26.30
CA GLU A 644 -10.75 -27.33 27.32
C GLU A 644 -12.11 -26.85 26.78
N ASN A 645 -12.09 -25.91 25.83
CA ASN A 645 -13.27 -25.24 25.29
C ASN A 645 -12.92 -24.48 23.99
N GLY A 646 -13.95 -23.88 23.37
CA GLY A 646 -13.78 -23.11 22.14
C GLY A 646 -12.87 -21.88 22.28
N SER A 647 -12.85 -21.20 23.42
CA SER A 647 -11.99 -20.02 23.62
C SER A 647 -10.51 -20.42 23.68
N HIS A 648 -10.18 -21.57 24.28
CA HIS A 648 -8.82 -22.11 24.27
C HIS A 648 -8.37 -22.45 22.83
N PHE A 649 -9.19 -23.19 22.06
CA PHE A 649 -8.91 -23.46 20.65
C PHE A 649 -8.76 -22.16 19.82
N ALA A 650 -9.60 -21.16 20.07
CA ALA A 650 -9.55 -19.87 19.39
C ALA A 650 -8.23 -19.11 19.65
N ALA A 651 -7.74 -19.13 20.89
CA ALA A 651 -6.49 -18.50 21.28
C ALA A 651 -5.27 -19.19 20.63
N GLU A 652 -5.14 -20.51 20.73
CA GLU A 652 -4.03 -21.24 20.10
C GLU A 652 -4.02 -21.05 18.57
N LEU A 653 -5.19 -21.12 17.93
CA LEU A 653 -5.30 -20.91 16.48
C LEU A 653 -4.90 -19.49 16.09
N GLN A 654 -5.29 -18.48 16.86
CA GLN A 654 -4.90 -17.09 16.63
C GLN A 654 -3.38 -16.89 16.78
N ASP A 655 -2.78 -17.38 17.87
CA ASP A 655 -1.37 -17.22 18.15
C ASP A 655 -0.49 -17.95 17.12
N TRP A 656 -0.90 -19.17 16.73
CA TRP A 656 -0.25 -19.91 15.65
C TRP A 656 -0.35 -19.18 14.31
N THR A 657 -1.52 -18.64 13.95
CA THR A 657 -1.71 -17.86 12.70
C THR A 657 -0.79 -16.65 12.67
N LEU A 658 -0.73 -15.86 13.75
CA LEU A 658 0.14 -14.69 13.84
C LEU A 658 1.63 -15.04 13.78
N GLN A 659 2.02 -16.21 14.29
CA GLN A 659 3.40 -16.68 14.20
C GLN A 659 3.76 -17.14 12.77
N TYR A 660 2.89 -17.95 12.15
CA TYR A 660 3.04 -18.37 10.75
C TYR A 660 3.14 -17.16 9.79
N GLU A 661 2.34 -16.12 10.01
CA GLU A 661 2.41 -14.89 9.22
C GLU A 661 3.77 -14.19 9.33
N LYS A 662 4.32 -14.03 10.55
CA LYS A 662 5.66 -13.43 10.75
C LYS A 662 6.77 -14.23 10.04
N GLU A 663 6.64 -15.55 9.98
CA GLU A 663 7.65 -16.43 9.38
C GLU A 663 7.57 -16.50 7.85
N VAL A 664 6.34 -16.50 7.30
CA VAL A 664 6.07 -16.86 5.89
C VAL A 664 5.64 -15.67 5.03
N ALA A 665 4.94 -14.67 5.58
CA ALA A 665 4.43 -13.54 4.80
C ALA A 665 5.56 -12.57 4.42
N LYS A 666 6.12 -12.78 3.22
CA LYS A 666 7.25 -12.00 2.67
C LYS A 666 6.88 -11.42 1.30
N PRO A 667 7.27 -10.17 1.00
CA PRO A 667 6.90 -9.52 -0.26
C PRO A 667 7.49 -10.24 -1.47
N THR A 668 6.62 -10.77 -2.33
CA THR A 668 7.00 -11.33 -3.64
C THR A 668 6.22 -10.68 -4.77
N ALA A 669 6.71 -10.82 -6.01
CA ALA A 669 6.06 -10.28 -7.20
C ALA A 669 4.62 -10.82 -7.41
N THR A 670 4.30 -12.03 -6.93
CA THR A 670 2.95 -12.58 -7.03
C THR A 670 1.99 -11.98 -6.00
N ASN A 671 2.48 -11.46 -4.86
CA ASN A 671 1.66 -10.71 -3.91
C ASN A 671 1.28 -9.33 -4.47
N ASP A 672 2.23 -8.57 -5.03
CA ASP A 672 1.92 -7.30 -5.71
C ASP A 672 0.98 -7.51 -6.90
N GLN A 673 1.23 -8.53 -7.73
CA GLN A 673 0.31 -8.91 -8.81
C GLN A 673 -1.11 -9.17 -8.27
N TYR A 674 -1.25 -9.85 -7.12
CA TYR A 674 -2.55 -10.06 -6.47
C TYR A 674 -3.25 -8.74 -6.14
N VAL A 675 -2.57 -7.80 -5.48
CA VAL A 675 -3.15 -6.49 -5.16
C VAL A 675 -3.50 -5.70 -6.43
N ARG A 676 -2.62 -5.62 -7.44
CA ARG A 676 -2.92 -4.91 -8.70
C ARG A 676 -4.12 -5.48 -9.46
N VAL A 677 -4.28 -6.81 -9.43
CA VAL A 677 -5.39 -7.48 -10.11
C VAL A 677 -6.69 -7.43 -9.30
N TYR A 678 -6.62 -7.52 -7.97
CA TYR A 678 -7.78 -7.58 -7.10
C TYR A 678 -8.31 -6.18 -6.73
N VAL A 679 -7.41 -5.27 -6.37
CA VAL A 679 -7.72 -3.89 -5.91
C VAL A 679 -7.68 -2.92 -7.08
N ASP A 680 -6.52 -2.70 -7.71
CA ASP A 680 -6.35 -1.62 -8.68
C ASP A 680 -7.21 -1.82 -9.94
N SER A 681 -7.44 -3.07 -10.34
CA SER A 681 -8.29 -3.39 -11.50
C SER A 681 -9.79 -3.26 -11.21
N ALA A 682 -10.21 -3.39 -9.95
CA ALA A 682 -11.59 -3.05 -9.56
C ALA A 682 -11.79 -1.52 -9.56
N LEU A 683 -10.75 -0.77 -9.21
CA LEU A 683 -10.73 0.69 -9.18
C LEU A 683 -10.18 1.33 -10.45
N SER A 684 -10.08 0.60 -11.57
CA SER A 684 -9.41 1.10 -12.78
C SER A 684 -10.09 2.32 -13.41
N SER A 685 -11.38 2.52 -13.12
CA SER A 685 -12.16 3.69 -13.54
C SER A 685 -11.90 4.94 -12.70
N PHE A 686 -11.16 4.83 -11.59
CA PHE A 686 -10.96 5.92 -10.62
C PHE A 686 -9.64 6.67 -10.88
N PRO A 687 -9.58 7.98 -10.54
CA PRO A 687 -8.33 8.75 -10.51
C PRO A 687 -7.24 8.08 -9.65
N VAL A 688 -5.97 8.40 -9.96
CA VAL A 688 -4.81 7.81 -9.26
C VAL A 688 -4.87 8.06 -7.75
N PHE A 689 -5.17 9.29 -7.32
CA PHE A 689 -5.26 9.64 -5.89
C PHE A 689 -6.29 8.78 -5.15
N ALA A 690 -7.43 8.48 -5.76
CA ALA A 690 -8.48 7.66 -5.16
C ALA A 690 -8.06 6.18 -5.06
N ARG A 691 -7.31 5.68 -6.06
CA ARG A 691 -6.70 4.34 -5.99
C ARG A 691 -5.68 4.25 -4.86
N THR A 692 -4.76 5.22 -4.75
CA THR A 692 -3.78 5.29 -3.65
C THR A 692 -4.45 5.41 -2.29
N ALA A 693 -5.48 6.24 -2.14
CA ALA A 693 -6.23 6.38 -0.89
C ALA A 693 -6.91 5.07 -0.47
N VAL A 694 -7.46 4.29 -1.41
CA VAL A 694 -8.03 2.96 -1.08
C VAL A 694 -6.93 1.96 -0.74
N ARG A 695 -5.77 1.96 -1.42
CA ARG A 695 -4.63 1.10 -1.06
C ARG A 695 -4.12 1.42 0.35
N GLN A 696 -3.95 2.70 0.69
CA GLN A 696 -3.58 3.14 2.04
C GLN A 696 -4.63 2.79 3.09
N MET A 697 -5.93 2.93 2.77
CA MET A 697 -7.01 2.49 3.65
C MET A 697 -6.98 0.97 3.86
N LEU A 698 -6.72 0.16 2.83
CA LEU A 698 -6.55 -1.29 2.97
C LEU A 698 -5.31 -1.62 3.83
N GLY A 699 -4.19 -0.94 3.60
CA GLY A 699 -2.99 -1.06 4.43
C GLY A 699 -3.23 -0.72 5.90
N ALA A 700 -4.03 0.31 6.19
CA ALA A 700 -4.42 0.69 7.57
C ALA A 700 -5.29 -0.36 8.29
N ASN A 701 -5.90 -1.29 7.57
CA ASN A 701 -6.67 -2.39 8.16
C ASN A 701 -5.82 -3.61 8.51
N LEU A 702 -4.60 -3.70 7.99
CA LEU A 702 -3.68 -4.82 8.18
C LEU A 702 -2.59 -4.47 9.19
N ASP A 703 -1.90 -5.48 9.69
CA ASP A 703 -0.65 -5.31 10.44
C ASP A 703 0.54 -5.03 9.50
N ASP A 704 1.69 -4.65 10.06
CA ASP A 704 2.85 -4.30 9.23
C ASP A 704 3.46 -5.48 8.46
N VAL A 705 3.34 -6.70 8.98
CA VAL A 705 3.80 -7.93 8.32
C VAL A 705 3.00 -8.16 7.04
N MET A 706 1.68 -8.25 7.16
CA MET A 706 0.80 -8.56 6.04
C MET A 706 0.68 -7.38 5.06
N ARG A 707 0.66 -6.14 5.56
CA ARG A 707 0.71 -4.92 4.73
C ARG A 707 1.98 -4.89 3.86
N SER A 708 3.13 -5.22 4.44
CA SER A 708 4.41 -5.25 3.73
C SER A 708 4.47 -6.39 2.72
N SER A 709 4.00 -7.59 3.08
CA SER A 709 3.95 -8.74 2.16
C SER A 709 3.05 -8.46 0.94
N LEU A 710 1.89 -7.85 1.16
CA LEU A 710 0.97 -7.41 0.11
C LEU A 710 1.46 -6.18 -0.69
N GLN A 711 2.57 -5.55 -0.28
CA GLN A 711 3.11 -4.32 -0.88
C GLN A 711 2.06 -3.18 -0.92
N LEU A 712 1.30 -3.05 0.18
CA LEU A 712 0.34 -1.97 0.38
C LEU A 712 1.01 -0.77 1.07
N GLU A 713 0.78 0.41 0.52
CA GLU A 713 1.25 1.68 1.04
C GLU A 713 0.70 1.91 2.46
N SER A 714 1.56 2.33 3.39
CA SER A 714 1.11 2.84 4.69
C SER A 714 0.35 4.16 4.51
N PRO A 715 -0.73 4.41 5.26
CA PRO A 715 -1.35 5.73 5.29
C PRO A 715 -0.37 6.76 5.86
N GLY A 716 -0.33 7.96 5.28
CA GLY A 716 0.39 9.10 5.87
C GLY A 716 -0.24 9.52 7.21
N PRO A 717 0.48 10.24 8.09
CA PRO A 717 0.02 10.52 9.46
C PRO A 717 -1.34 11.24 9.51
N ILE A 718 -1.56 12.23 8.63
CA ILE A 718 -2.83 12.95 8.51
C ILE A 718 -3.98 12.01 8.10
N PHE A 719 -3.74 11.12 7.13
CA PHE A 719 -4.77 10.20 6.66
C PHE A 719 -5.05 9.09 7.68
N SER A 720 -4.03 8.62 8.40
CA SER A 720 -4.18 7.67 9.50
C SER A 720 -4.99 8.28 10.65
N ALA A 721 -4.68 9.53 11.07
CA ALA A 721 -5.45 10.27 12.06
C ALA A 721 -6.91 10.48 11.64
N LEU A 722 -7.18 10.75 10.35
CA LEU A 722 -8.54 10.84 9.81
C LEU A 722 -9.28 9.49 9.88
N LEU A 723 -8.64 8.38 9.49
CA LEU A 723 -9.25 7.04 9.54
C LEU A 723 -9.59 6.64 10.98
N VAL A 724 -8.66 6.85 11.93
CA VAL A 724 -8.89 6.61 13.36
C VAL A 724 -10.01 7.51 13.90
N SER A 725 -10.03 8.79 13.54
CA SER A 725 -11.10 9.71 13.95
C SER A 725 -12.47 9.24 13.45
N ILE A 726 -12.58 8.76 12.21
CA ILE A 726 -13.82 8.21 11.65
C ILE A 726 -14.23 6.92 12.39
N GLN A 727 -13.28 6.04 12.72
CA GLN A 727 -13.54 4.82 13.49
C GLN A 727 -14.04 5.14 14.91
N GLU A 728 -13.38 6.02 15.65
CA GLU A 728 -13.77 6.38 17.02
C GLU A 728 -15.09 7.15 17.08
N LEU A 729 -15.33 8.08 16.15
CA LEU A 729 -16.64 8.75 16.02
C LEU A 729 -17.76 7.75 15.71
N ARG A 730 -17.52 6.75 14.85
CA ARG A 730 -18.45 5.65 14.59
C ARG A 730 -18.72 4.84 15.85
N LYS A 731 -17.67 4.46 16.62
CA LYS A 731 -17.82 3.72 17.88
C LYS A 731 -18.65 4.49 18.89
N LEU A 732 -18.33 5.76 19.12
CA LEU A 732 -19.05 6.63 20.05
C LEU A 732 -20.52 6.79 19.67
N PHE A 733 -20.79 7.11 18.39
CA PHE A 733 -22.15 7.23 17.86
C PHE A 733 -22.93 5.92 18.02
N LEU A 734 -22.34 4.78 17.64
CA LEU A 734 -23.00 3.49 17.80
C LEU A 734 -23.27 3.17 19.27
N ARG A 735 -22.27 3.30 20.14
CA ARG A 735 -22.36 2.92 21.56
C ARG A 735 -23.40 3.72 22.35
N HIS A 736 -23.54 5.01 22.06
CA HIS A 736 -24.33 5.94 22.90
C HIS A 736 -25.56 6.53 22.21
N LEU A 737 -25.57 6.67 20.88
CA LEU A 737 -26.61 7.43 20.16
C LEU A 737 -27.46 6.58 19.21
N ALA A 738 -26.95 5.46 18.68
CA ALA A 738 -27.72 4.62 17.76
C ALA A 738 -28.43 3.49 18.51
N LEU A 739 -29.76 3.39 18.37
CA LEU A 739 -30.52 2.21 18.79
C LEU A 739 -30.00 0.91 18.14
N PRO A 740 -30.16 -0.27 18.78
CA PRO A 740 -29.81 -1.55 18.16
C PRO A 740 -30.71 -1.84 16.96
N ARG A 741 -30.22 -2.68 16.05
CA ARG A 741 -30.88 -2.98 14.77
C ARG A 741 -32.21 -3.72 14.97
N CYS A 742 -33.31 -3.21 14.38
CA CYS A 742 -34.64 -3.81 14.52
C CYS A 742 -34.88 -5.08 13.66
N GLY A 743 -34.13 -5.29 12.57
CA GLY A 743 -34.32 -6.43 11.65
C GLY A 743 -33.00 -7.06 11.21
N ALA A 744 -32.97 -8.40 11.14
CA ALA A 744 -31.79 -9.19 10.81
C ALA A 744 -31.25 -8.90 9.40
N VAL A 745 -29.93 -8.72 9.27
CA VAL A 745 -29.23 -8.69 7.99
C VAL A 745 -28.95 -10.12 7.57
N LYS A 746 -29.60 -10.62 6.51
CA LYS A 746 -29.34 -11.95 5.99
C LYS A 746 -28.06 -11.99 5.13
N PRO A 747 -27.04 -12.81 5.47
CA PRO A 747 -25.78 -12.86 4.72
C PRO A 747 -25.90 -13.58 3.37
N VAL A 748 -26.86 -14.50 3.27
CA VAL A 748 -27.24 -15.25 2.06
C VAL A 748 -28.76 -15.33 1.98
N ASN A 749 -29.33 -15.52 0.79
CA ASN A 749 -30.77 -15.70 0.62
C ASN A 749 -31.21 -17.05 1.20
N GLU A 750 -32.33 -17.07 1.94
CA GLU A 750 -32.84 -18.29 2.59
C GLU A 750 -33.39 -19.29 1.58
N THR A 751 -34.16 -18.82 0.59
CA THR A 751 -34.75 -19.64 -0.46
C THR A 751 -34.06 -19.44 -1.81
N PRO A 752 -34.10 -20.43 -2.72
CA PRO A 752 -33.75 -20.22 -4.12
C PRO A 752 -34.77 -19.28 -4.80
N ASN A 753 -34.39 -18.76 -5.97
CA ASN A 753 -35.25 -17.98 -6.85
C ASN A 753 -36.13 -18.89 -7.73
N SER A 754 -36.88 -18.28 -8.65
CA SER A 754 -37.78 -18.96 -9.60
C SER A 754 -37.09 -19.96 -10.54
N THR A 755 -35.76 -19.92 -10.67
CA THR A 755 -34.97 -20.89 -11.46
C THR A 755 -34.39 -22.05 -10.64
N GLY A 756 -34.66 -22.10 -9.33
CA GLY A 756 -34.11 -23.10 -8.42
C GLY A 756 -32.68 -22.82 -7.95
N LEU A 757 -32.11 -21.66 -8.31
CA LEU A 757 -30.76 -21.22 -7.96
C LEU A 757 -30.78 -20.15 -6.86
N TYR A 758 -29.69 -19.99 -6.13
CA TYR A 758 -29.57 -18.93 -5.12
C TYR A 758 -29.03 -17.65 -5.73
N SER A 759 -29.64 -16.50 -5.42
CA SER A 759 -29.13 -15.19 -5.80
C SER A 759 -28.30 -14.55 -4.68
N PHE A 760 -27.27 -13.78 -5.05
CA PHE A 760 -26.35 -13.15 -4.11
C PHE A 760 -26.59 -11.63 -4.05
N GLY A 761 -27.26 -11.15 -3.00
CA GLY A 761 -27.68 -9.75 -2.89
C GLY A 761 -26.57 -8.69 -2.73
N ARG A 762 -25.29 -9.07 -2.73
CA ARG A 762 -24.17 -8.14 -2.47
C ARG A 762 -23.90 -7.25 -3.69
N LYS A 763 -24.23 -5.96 -3.59
CA LYS A 763 -23.81 -4.94 -4.57
C LYS A 763 -22.28 -4.80 -4.59
N THR A 764 -21.67 -5.07 -5.74
CA THR A 764 -20.26 -4.75 -6.03
C THR A 764 -20.16 -4.10 -7.43
N LEU A 765 -18.96 -3.72 -7.87
CA LEU A 765 -18.75 -3.21 -9.23
C LEU A 765 -18.98 -4.26 -10.33
N GLN A 766 -19.00 -5.56 -9.97
CA GLN A 766 -19.33 -6.68 -10.85
C GLN A 766 -20.52 -7.48 -10.25
N PRO A 767 -21.68 -7.56 -10.95
CA PRO A 767 -22.93 -8.07 -10.39
C PRO A 767 -23.03 -9.60 -10.49
N TRP A 768 -22.01 -10.32 -10.03
CA TRP A 768 -21.96 -11.78 -10.04
C TRP A 768 -23.11 -12.37 -9.20
N TYR A 769 -23.87 -13.28 -9.81
CA TYR A 769 -24.99 -13.98 -9.19
C TYR A 769 -26.14 -13.09 -8.68
N MET A 770 -26.22 -11.86 -9.18
CA MET A 770 -27.25 -10.90 -8.81
C MET A 770 -28.47 -10.98 -9.74
N GLU A 771 -29.65 -11.15 -9.15
CA GLU A 771 -30.91 -11.17 -9.89
C GLU A 771 -31.30 -9.77 -10.41
N PRO A 772 -31.74 -9.65 -11.68
CA PRO A 772 -32.12 -8.38 -12.31
C PRO A 772 -33.55 -7.97 -11.92
N THR A 773 -33.69 -7.37 -10.74
CA THR A 773 -34.93 -6.69 -10.31
C THR A 773 -34.90 -5.21 -10.71
N PHE A 774 -36.05 -4.55 -10.69
CA PHE A 774 -36.15 -3.11 -10.98
C PHE A 774 -35.23 -2.28 -10.06
N LEU A 775 -35.27 -2.53 -8.75
CA LEU A 775 -34.44 -1.82 -7.76
C LEU A 775 -32.95 -2.17 -7.85
N SER A 776 -32.57 -3.40 -8.23
CA SER A 776 -31.15 -3.77 -8.40
C SER A 776 -30.55 -3.24 -9.70
N SER A 777 -31.38 -2.98 -10.71
CA SER A 777 -30.96 -2.52 -12.04
C SER A 777 -31.02 -1.00 -12.20
N TRP A 778 -32.00 -0.34 -11.57
CA TRP A 778 -32.35 1.09 -11.77
C TRP A 778 -32.47 1.92 -10.49
N GLY A 779 -32.47 1.31 -9.30
CA GLY A 779 -32.55 2.07 -8.03
C GLY A 779 -31.29 2.93 -7.76
N PRO A 780 -31.32 3.82 -6.73
CA PRO A 780 -30.23 4.77 -6.46
C PRO A 780 -28.85 4.12 -6.30
N GLY A 781 -28.78 2.97 -5.62
CA GLY A 781 -27.52 2.22 -5.51
C GLY A 781 -27.03 1.61 -6.83
N ALA A 782 -27.93 1.33 -7.78
CA ALA A 782 -27.56 0.89 -9.12
C ALA A 782 -27.03 2.06 -9.97
N MET A 783 -27.64 3.25 -9.83
CA MET A 783 -27.12 4.49 -10.41
C MET A 783 -25.72 4.82 -9.90
N LEU A 784 -25.48 4.71 -8.58
CA LEU A 784 -24.15 4.89 -8.00
C LEU A 784 -23.13 3.87 -8.56
N VAL A 785 -23.49 2.58 -8.65
CA VAL A 785 -22.60 1.56 -9.25
C VAL A 785 -22.27 1.90 -10.72
N ARG A 786 -23.23 2.42 -11.51
CA ARG A 786 -22.96 2.89 -12.88
C ARG A 786 -22.03 4.11 -12.90
N ALA A 787 -22.25 5.09 -12.02
CA ALA A 787 -21.42 6.30 -11.90
C ALA A 787 -19.96 5.97 -11.54
N LEU A 788 -19.74 4.96 -10.69
CA LEU A 788 -18.41 4.42 -10.35
C LEU A 788 -17.83 3.48 -11.43
N GLY A 789 -18.39 3.46 -12.64
CA GLY A 789 -17.93 2.64 -13.77
C GLY A 789 -18.27 1.15 -13.69
N GLY A 790 -18.93 0.70 -12.62
CA GLY A 790 -19.37 -0.68 -12.41
C GLY A 790 -20.45 -1.14 -13.39
N LYS A 791 -20.97 -2.36 -13.19
CA LYS A 791 -22.02 -2.95 -14.02
C LYS A 791 -23.20 -3.37 -13.14
N VAL A 792 -24.41 -3.24 -13.67
CA VAL A 792 -25.66 -3.63 -13.00
C VAL A 792 -26.12 -5.02 -13.47
N PRO A 793 -26.94 -5.74 -12.70
CA PRO A 793 -27.49 -7.05 -13.09
C PRO A 793 -28.09 -7.03 -14.50
N GLY A 794 -27.96 -8.13 -15.24
CA GLY A 794 -28.45 -8.27 -16.63
C GLY A 794 -27.72 -7.45 -17.71
N SER A 795 -26.97 -6.38 -17.38
CA SER A 795 -26.38 -5.44 -18.35
C SER A 795 -25.32 -6.01 -19.33
N ARG A 796 -24.94 -7.28 -19.18
CA ARG A 796 -23.99 -7.99 -20.07
C ARG A 796 -24.50 -9.38 -20.44
N GLY A 797 -25.83 -9.57 -20.48
CA GLY A 797 -26.44 -10.89 -20.60
C GLY A 797 -25.96 -11.82 -19.49
N ASP A 798 -25.73 -13.08 -19.83
CA ASP A 798 -25.41 -14.13 -18.86
C ASP A 798 -23.98 -14.10 -18.31
N ARG A 799 -23.14 -13.14 -18.74
CA ARG A 799 -21.73 -13.05 -18.33
C ARG A 799 -21.52 -13.08 -16.81
N TYR A 800 -22.46 -12.52 -16.05
CA TYR A 800 -22.38 -12.43 -14.59
C TYR A 800 -23.31 -13.41 -13.87
N HIS A 801 -23.87 -14.40 -14.58
CA HIS A 801 -24.84 -15.38 -14.06
C HIS A 801 -26.03 -14.74 -13.30
N PRO A 802 -26.82 -13.86 -13.94
CA PRO A 802 -27.98 -13.22 -13.31
C PRO A 802 -29.04 -14.21 -12.80
N GLN A 803 -29.00 -15.47 -13.25
CA GLN A 803 -29.83 -16.57 -12.76
C GLN A 803 -29.48 -17.03 -11.34
N GLY A 804 -28.29 -16.73 -10.83
CA GLY A 804 -27.82 -17.20 -9.52
C GLY A 804 -26.78 -18.34 -9.58
N TYR A 805 -26.45 -18.90 -8.41
CA TYR A 805 -25.49 -19.98 -8.21
C TYR A 805 -26.13 -21.24 -7.64
N ASP A 806 -25.44 -22.37 -7.85
CA ASP A 806 -25.65 -23.61 -7.13
C ASP A 806 -24.33 -24.04 -6.48
N LEU A 807 -24.40 -24.55 -5.25
CA LEU A 807 -23.25 -24.96 -4.44
C LEU A 807 -22.53 -26.20 -5.02
N MET A 808 -23.21 -27.06 -5.78
CA MET A 808 -22.55 -28.21 -6.43
C MET A 808 -21.66 -27.79 -7.60
N SER A 809 -21.94 -26.65 -8.24
CA SER A 809 -21.32 -26.24 -9.51
C SER A 809 -20.49 -24.94 -9.44
N ILE A 810 -20.63 -24.12 -8.39
CA ILE A 810 -19.89 -22.86 -8.21
C ILE A 810 -18.37 -23.02 -8.27
N GLY A 811 -17.64 -21.96 -8.63
CA GLY A 811 -16.18 -21.95 -8.81
C GLY A 811 -15.73 -21.76 -10.27
N PRO A 812 -14.50 -22.16 -10.62
CA PRO A 812 -13.90 -21.89 -11.92
C PRO A 812 -14.50 -22.76 -13.04
N GLU A 813 -14.73 -22.18 -14.22
CA GLU A 813 -15.42 -22.80 -15.36
C GLU A 813 -14.96 -24.25 -15.70
N PRO A 814 -13.65 -24.61 -15.69
CA PRO A 814 -13.22 -25.97 -15.99
C PRO A 814 -13.62 -27.03 -14.94
N GLN A 815 -14.10 -26.61 -13.76
CA GLN A 815 -14.59 -27.46 -12.67
C GLN A 815 -16.10 -27.35 -12.45
N LYS A 816 -16.79 -26.53 -13.24
CA LYS A 816 -18.26 -26.47 -13.22
C LYS A 816 -18.84 -27.85 -13.57
N GLU A 817 -19.89 -28.25 -12.86
CA GLU A 817 -20.60 -29.54 -13.05
C GLU A 817 -19.72 -30.80 -12.86
N LYS A 818 -18.54 -30.68 -12.22
CA LYS A 818 -17.65 -31.81 -11.87
C LYS A 818 -17.55 -32.01 -10.36
N GLY A 819 -17.25 -33.25 -9.98
CA GLY A 819 -17.04 -33.65 -8.58
C GLY A 819 -18.30 -34.05 -7.84
N ALA A 820 -19.45 -34.20 -8.51
CA ALA A 820 -20.72 -34.46 -7.84
C ALA A 820 -20.69 -35.71 -6.93
N GLU A 821 -20.14 -36.82 -7.41
CA GLU A 821 -20.00 -38.07 -6.63
C GLU A 821 -19.03 -37.91 -5.45
N GLU A 822 -17.86 -37.30 -5.68
CA GLU A 822 -16.86 -36.99 -4.63
C GLU A 822 -17.48 -36.10 -3.55
N MET A 823 -18.25 -35.09 -3.94
CA MET A 823 -18.93 -34.16 -3.03
C MET A 823 -20.06 -34.84 -2.24
N VAL A 824 -20.86 -35.72 -2.86
CA VAL A 824 -21.91 -36.47 -2.14
C VAL A 824 -21.30 -37.36 -1.06
N SER A 825 -20.21 -38.06 -1.37
CA SER A 825 -19.50 -38.88 -0.38
C SER A 825 -18.91 -38.04 0.77
N ASP A 826 -18.34 -36.87 0.46
CA ASP A 826 -17.82 -35.94 1.48
C ASP A 826 -18.94 -35.36 2.36
N MET A 827 -20.10 -35.04 1.78
CA MET A 827 -21.30 -34.63 2.53
C MET A 827 -21.80 -35.71 3.49
N GLU A 828 -21.71 -37.00 3.12
CA GLU A 828 -22.06 -38.11 4.01
C GLU A 828 -21.07 -38.23 5.19
N ILE A 829 -19.78 -38.02 4.96
CA ILE A 829 -18.75 -37.99 6.01
C ILE A 829 -19.00 -36.82 6.98
N ILE A 830 -19.28 -35.62 6.47
CA ILE A 830 -19.61 -34.45 7.31
C ILE A 830 -20.89 -34.72 8.12
N ARG A 831 -21.95 -35.27 7.49
CA ARG A 831 -23.21 -35.63 8.16
C ARG A 831 -22.99 -36.59 9.33
N ALA A 832 -22.13 -37.59 9.16
CA ALA A 832 -21.81 -38.55 10.22
C ALA A 832 -21.11 -37.89 11.42
N ARG A 833 -20.23 -36.91 11.19
CA ARG A 833 -19.55 -36.16 12.27
C ARG A 833 -20.50 -35.27 13.05
N THR A 834 -21.45 -34.62 12.38
CA THR A 834 -22.43 -33.73 13.02
C THR A 834 -23.34 -34.43 14.04
N MET A 835 -23.43 -35.77 14.01
CA MET A 835 -24.14 -36.55 15.02
C MET A 835 -23.44 -36.58 16.40
N THR A 836 -22.21 -36.07 16.51
CA THR A 836 -21.52 -35.85 17.80
C THR A 836 -21.87 -34.45 18.36
N SER A 837 -22.52 -34.41 19.52
CA SER A 837 -23.28 -33.22 19.97
C SER A 837 -22.46 -32.12 20.64
N CYS A 838 -21.28 -32.43 21.20
CA CYS A 838 -20.44 -31.49 21.94
C CYS A 838 -18.96 -31.63 21.52
N PRO A 839 -18.33 -30.60 20.93
CA PRO A 839 -16.99 -30.70 20.36
C PRO A 839 -15.83 -30.60 21.36
N PHE A 840 -16.12 -30.29 22.64
CA PHE A 840 -15.13 -30.14 23.73
C PHE A 840 -15.55 -30.79 25.07
N SER A 841 -16.78 -31.33 25.21
CA SER A 841 -17.13 -32.06 26.44
C SER A 841 -16.30 -33.35 26.51
N GLN A 842 -15.72 -33.65 27.68
CA GLN A 842 -14.77 -34.76 27.85
C GLN A 842 -15.31 -36.14 27.43
N ALA A 843 -15.13 -36.47 26.15
CA ALA A 843 -15.04 -37.84 25.67
C ALA A 843 -13.55 -38.11 25.42
N LYS A 844 -12.96 -38.98 26.24
CA LYS A 844 -11.60 -39.52 26.03
C LYS A 844 -11.56 -40.36 24.75
N TYR A 845 -11.52 -39.72 23.58
CA TYR A 845 -11.27 -40.39 22.30
C TYR A 845 -9.77 -40.65 22.09
N GLY A 846 -9.19 -41.40 23.02
CA GLY A 846 -7.97 -42.13 22.72
C GLY A 846 -8.25 -43.17 21.63
N PHE A 847 -7.30 -43.35 20.71
CA PHE A 847 -7.25 -44.48 19.77
C PHE A 847 -8.48 -44.68 18.83
N MET A 848 -8.78 -43.71 17.97
CA MET A 848 -9.56 -44.02 16.74
C MET A 848 -9.16 -43.26 15.47
N GLN A 849 -7.91 -42.77 15.38
CA GLN A 849 -7.41 -42.11 14.17
C GLN A 849 -6.28 -42.87 13.43
N GLN A 850 -5.74 -43.95 14.00
CA GLN A 850 -4.74 -44.81 13.36
C GLN A 850 -5.30 -46.07 12.66
N SER A 851 -6.52 -46.51 12.98
CA SER A 851 -7.06 -47.77 12.46
C SER A 851 -7.69 -47.71 11.06
N VAL A 852 -8.04 -46.51 10.55
CA VAL A 852 -8.70 -46.36 9.24
C VAL A 852 -7.71 -46.26 8.07
N LEU A 853 -6.43 -45.92 8.34
CA LEU A 853 -5.37 -45.86 7.33
C LEU A 853 -4.53 -47.15 7.21
N SER A 854 -4.70 -48.10 8.14
CA SER A 854 -4.03 -49.43 8.11
C SER A 854 -4.80 -50.48 7.30
N GLY A 855 -5.94 -50.13 6.69
CA GLY A 855 -6.84 -51.06 5.99
C GLY A 855 -6.63 -51.17 4.47
N ARG A 856 -5.46 -50.74 3.96
CA ARG A 856 -5.08 -50.84 2.53
C ARG A 856 -3.56 -51.05 2.38
N GLU A 857 -3.13 -52.26 2.66
CA GLU A 857 -1.99 -52.90 1.98
C GLU A 857 -2.54 -54.03 1.08
#